data_AF-A0A1S8ZZE9-F1
#
_entry.id   AF-A0A1S8ZZE9-F1
#
_cell.length_a   1.000
_cell.length_b   1.000
_cell.length_c   1.000
_cell.angle_alpha   90.00
_cell.angle_beta   90.00
_cell.angle_gamma   90.00
#
_symmetry.space_group_name_H-M   'P 1'
#
loop_
_entity.id
_entity.type
_entity.pdbx_description
1 polymer ?
#
loop_
_entity_poly.entity_id
_entity_poly.type
_entity_poly.pdbx_seq_one_letter_code
_entity_poly.pdbx_strand_id
1 'polypeptide(L)'
;MKNILKLRQIALAIFLIISGLSPVFSQVQNSKLKDGTISSGSEKARPGAIFELESNSKGMLVSRLTTSQRDAIIPANLSNGLLIFNTTTNCFDYWNAGQNLWTSICGTQPPATLNIAVADCNQGIVNGAYKQGVALTASNFMTIPVIVTQPGTYTISATTNNGYYFNASGAFPSAGSYILNLPGVGTPNMGYDAGSAGDAVKVSINGSTNDCSPNIFVERAEIDYALNCSSVTKEGVYNIGLPLTTSNKITLSVNVTNIGFWSISTNTINGYSFTGAGKFTTTGPQSVELLGTGTPLASQTDSFVITSNAKTVSGASCSGILVTVSPVSYTINCAEATPTGTYMQASPLNTANTIVLPVNVTATGKTTITTTTTNGMTFSSGIIDLSALGTQQVILNGTGTPLTPGNTAFTVTGSPGTSSSCTVNVTVAQQPIAYTINCGSITTTGSYLPGLAMTSANTMVVPVNVTAVGDYNLSTNTVNGISFSKTGTFTSTGEQSVTMFAAGTAGVGGTFSYNITSNSISPACTANVTVGIRKMNVLHFGDLTVHYGPEAPGSNTPSRAMLESRNNFGPNSGATVAMEGVNIFTLGPTTDPSVIKNFINANKIDVIIQTWSYAWDSQYYTQQNGALSVLNDFVKNKKGVLITLHAGVSDNADSSLNTVMNTIFNTSGLSSTSDSSNLASWQFASIADPIITGPFGDLKGRTINQTNGTRCAPFTSVPPNAVSLLPLNGKHYAFRHTTLGYAFFGLDTPFMDTVCGVSGTGTPIVKNGAYNSAFFGNLMAWAFKYAMENENVNYQI
;
A
#
# COMPACT_ATOMS: atom_id res chain seq x y z
N MET A 1 48.20 52.35 48.78
CA MET A 1 47.67 51.08 49.34
C MET A 1 46.32 51.18 50.06
N LYS A 2 45.97 52.26 50.78
CA LYS A 2 44.66 52.42 51.44
C LYS A 2 43.43 52.47 50.50
N ASN A 3 43.57 52.97 49.27
CA ASN A 3 42.43 53.11 48.35
C ASN A 3 42.02 51.80 47.66
N ILE A 4 42.94 50.85 47.49
CA ILE A 4 42.64 49.54 46.87
C ILE A 4 41.89 48.63 47.85
N LEU A 5 42.18 48.73 49.16
CA LEU A 5 41.46 47.98 50.19
C LEU A 5 40.00 48.45 50.32
N LYS A 6 39.76 49.77 50.25
CA LYS A 6 38.41 50.34 50.23
C LYS A 6 37.62 49.91 48.99
N LEU A 7 38.25 49.90 47.82
CA LEU A 7 37.57 49.49 46.59
C LEU A 7 37.20 47.98 46.60
N ARG A 8 38.04 47.13 47.18
CA ARG A 8 37.73 45.70 47.36
C ARG A 8 36.65 45.46 48.42
N GLN A 9 36.61 46.23 49.50
CA GLN A 9 35.55 46.15 50.50
C GLN A 9 34.21 46.65 49.96
N ILE A 10 34.23 47.70 49.13
CA ILE A 10 33.03 48.21 48.45
C ILE A 10 32.57 47.21 47.39
N ALA A 11 33.47 46.62 46.61
CA ALA A 11 33.11 45.59 45.63
C ALA A 11 32.56 44.31 46.29
N LEU A 12 33.14 43.88 47.42
CA LEU A 12 32.65 42.72 48.18
C LEU A 12 31.31 43.02 48.86
N ALA A 13 31.10 44.25 49.36
CA ALA A 13 29.81 44.69 49.89
C ALA A 13 28.74 44.78 48.80
N ILE A 14 29.07 45.31 47.62
CA ILE A 14 28.16 45.35 46.47
C ILE A 14 27.86 43.92 45.98
N PHE A 15 28.85 43.03 45.94
CA PHE A 15 28.63 41.63 45.55
C PHE A 15 27.80 40.85 46.58
N LEU A 16 27.98 41.08 47.89
CA LEU A 16 27.15 40.50 48.97
C LEU A 16 25.73 41.09 49.00
N ILE A 17 25.56 42.37 48.62
CA ILE A 17 24.24 43.00 48.49
C ILE A 17 23.51 42.46 47.25
N ILE A 18 24.21 42.25 46.13
CA ILE A 18 23.62 41.72 44.88
C ILE A 18 23.37 40.20 44.96
N SER A 19 24.17 39.44 45.70
CA SER A 19 23.96 38.01 45.95
C SER A 19 23.03 37.69 47.14
N GLY A 20 22.77 38.66 48.02
CA GLY A 20 21.71 38.63 49.03
C GLY A 20 20.35 39.14 48.53
N LEU A 21 20.27 39.59 47.27
CA LEU A 21 19.05 40.00 46.56
C LEU A 21 18.62 38.93 45.56
N SER A 22 18.51 37.68 46.00
CA SER A 22 17.31 36.94 45.62
C SER A 22 16.20 37.57 46.45
N PRO A 23 15.22 38.28 45.87
CA PRO A 23 13.96 38.37 46.55
C PRO A 23 13.42 36.95 46.64
N VAL A 24 13.61 36.33 47.81
CA VAL A 24 12.58 35.51 48.41
C VAL A 24 11.40 36.44 48.70
N PHE A 25 10.72 36.93 47.64
CA PHE A 25 9.32 37.32 47.78
C PHE A 25 8.54 36.00 47.85
N SER A 26 8.70 35.29 48.97
CA SER A 26 7.71 34.32 49.38
C SER A 26 6.44 35.12 49.66
N GLN A 27 5.40 34.75 48.90
CA GLN A 27 4.05 35.27 48.88
C GLN A 27 3.60 36.01 50.14
N VAL A 28 3.30 37.31 50.00
CA VAL A 28 2.33 38.01 50.89
C VAL A 28 1.12 38.45 50.07
N GLN A 29 0.61 37.53 49.28
CA GLN A 29 -0.71 37.59 48.65
C GLN A 29 -1.33 36.22 48.90
N ASN A 30 -2.44 36.20 49.62
CA ASN A 30 -3.28 35.03 49.90
C ASN A 30 -3.31 34.03 48.73
N SER A 31 -3.22 32.73 49.02
CA SER A 31 -3.07 31.69 48.01
C SER A 31 -4.42 31.32 47.39
N LYS A 32 -4.66 31.72 46.13
CA LYS A 32 -5.77 31.21 45.30
C LYS A 32 -5.25 30.10 44.39
N LEU A 33 -5.73 28.88 44.56
CA LEU A 33 -5.44 27.73 43.69
C LEU A 33 -6.61 27.51 42.73
N LYS A 34 -6.29 27.40 41.44
CA LYS A 34 -7.28 27.28 40.37
C LYS A 34 -6.84 26.31 39.28
N ASP A 35 -7.81 25.74 38.57
CA ASP A 35 -7.58 24.83 37.44
C ASP A 35 -7.96 25.42 36.07
N GLY A 36 -8.31 26.71 36.03
CA GLY A 36 -8.61 27.47 34.81
C GLY A 36 -10.05 27.35 34.31
N THR A 37 -10.93 26.66 35.04
CA THR A 37 -12.31 26.39 34.60
C THR A 37 -13.31 27.52 34.91
N ILE A 38 -12.97 28.45 35.80
CA ILE A 38 -13.80 29.61 36.15
C ILE A 38 -13.14 30.93 35.71
N SER A 39 -11.90 31.21 36.12
CA SER A 39 -11.15 32.40 35.69
C SER A 39 -9.76 32.07 35.12
N SER A 40 -9.41 32.70 33.99
CA SER A 40 -8.14 32.44 33.29
C SER A 40 -7.00 33.42 33.64
N GLY A 41 -7.27 34.54 34.33
CA GLY A 41 -6.27 35.57 34.70
C GLY A 41 -5.66 35.44 36.11
N SER A 42 -4.50 36.04 36.38
CA SER A 42 -3.93 36.08 37.73
C SER A 42 -4.81 36.96 38.64
N GLU A 43 -5.46 36.34 39.62
CA GLU A 43 -6.35 37.01 40.57
C GLU A 43 -5.93 36.74 42.01
N LYS A 44 -6.14 37.72 42.89
CA LYS A 44 -5.92 37.57 44.34
C LYS A 44 -7.08 36.79 44.96
N ALA A 45 -6.82 36.01 46.01
CA ALA A 45 -7.91 35.47 46.82
C ALA A 45 -8.73 36.62 47.43
N ARG A 46 -10.01 36.35 47.70
CA ARG A 46 -10.97 37.32 48.23
C ARG A 46 -10.48 37.93 49.55
N PRO A 47 -10.76 39.22 49.81
CA PRO A 47 -10.44 39.85 51.09
C PRO A 47 -11.04 39.05 52.25
N GLY A 48 -10.19 38.58 53.17
CA GLY A 48 -10.56 37.74 54.31
C GLY A 48 -10.17 36.26 54.19
N ALA A 49 -9.85 35.76 52.99
CA ALA A 49 -9.40 34.39 52.78
C ALA A 49 -7.86 34.33 52.62
N ILE A 50 -7.17 33.57 53.48
CA ILE A 50 -5.73 33.26 53.31
C ILE A 50 -5.53 32.17 52.25
N PHE A 51 -6.52 31.29 52.05
CA PHE A 51 -6.52 30.19 51.10
C PHE A 51 -7.89 30.09 50.39
N GLU A 52 -7.90 30.10 49.06
CA GLU A 52 -9.10 30.01 48.23
C GLU A 52 -8.90 28.98 47.12
N LEU A 53 -9.91 28.14 46.86
CA LEU A 53 -9.94 27.22 45.72
C LEU A 53 -11.00 27.67 44.72
N GLU A 54 -10.64 27.70 43.44
CA GLU A 54 -11.55 28.04 42.36
C GLU A 54 -11.51 27.00 41.24
N SER A 55 -12.60 26.23 41.10
CA SER A 55 -12.83 25.27 40.02
C SER A 55 -14.33 25.02 39.87
N ASN A 56 -14.80 24.75 38.65
CA ASN A 56 -16.19 24.33 38.39
C ASN A 56 -16.40 22.82 38.54
N SER A 57 -15.32 22.05 38.75
CA SER A 57 -15.34 20.59 38.71
C SER A 57 -14.46 19.91 39.77
N LYS A 58 -13.66 20.67 40.53
CA LYS A 58 -12.75 20.18 41.57
C LYS A 58 -12.94 20.95 42.87
N GLY A 59 -12.56 20.36 44.00
CA GLY A 59 -12.69 20.95 45.33
C GLY A 59 -11.56 20.54 46.28
N MET A 60 -11.67 20.92 47.57
CA MET A 60 -10.72 20.53 48.60
C MET A 60 -11.07 19.18 49.20
N LEU A 61 -10.10 18.27 49.29
CA LEU A 61 -10.19 17.09 50.15
C LEU A 61 -9.35 17.34 51.42
N VAL A 62 -10.02 17.38 52.57
CA VAL A 62 -9.35 17.37 53.89
C VAL A 62 -8.98 15.95 54.29
N SER A 63 -8.20 15.78 55.36
CA SER A 63 -7.87 14.45 55.90
C SER A 63 -9.15 13.64 56.17
N ARG A 64 -9.23 12.46 55.56
CA ARG A 64 -10.39 11.57 55.62
C ARG A 64 -10.09 10.45 56.60
N LEU A 65 -10.81 10.41 57.70
CA LEU A 65 -10.59 9.44 58.77
C LEU A 65 -11.91 8.75 59.10
N THR A 66 -11.86 7.47 59.47
CA THR A 66 -12.99 6.86 60.18
C THR A 66 -13.14 7.48 61.57
N THR A 67 -14.30 7.34 62.22
CA THR A 67 -14.50 7.77 63.61
C THR A 67 -13.40 7.22 64.53
N SER A 68 -13.02 5.95 64.37
CA SER A 68 -11.96 5.32 65.17
C SER A 68 -10.58 5.95 64.94
N GLN A 69 -10.23 6.26 63.70
CA GLN A 69 -8.95 6.90 63.38
C GLN A 69 -8.90 8.36 63.83
N ARG A 70 -10.03 9.07 63.76
CA ARG A 70 -10.19 10.43 64.29
C ARG A 70 -10.02 10.44 65.81
N ASP A 71 -10.63 9.50 66.52
CA ASP A 71 -10.56 9.41 67.99
C ASP A 71 -9.19 8.92 68.48
N ALA A 72 -8.40 8.28 67.63
CA ALA A 72 -7.02 7.87 67.91
C ALA A 72 -5.99 9.01 67.74
N ILE A 73 -6.41 10.22 67.32
CA ILE A 73 -5.50 11.37 67.24
C ILE A 73 -5.06 11.76 68.66
N ILE A 74 -3.75 11.70 68.90
CA ILE A 74 -3.19 12.00 70.22
C ILE A 74 -3.53 13.45 70.66
N PRO A 75 -3.87 13.69 71.94
CA PRO A 75 -4.33 15.01 72.40
C PRO A 75 -3.40 16.18 72.09
N ALA A 76 -2.08 15.96 72.09
CA ALA A 76 -1.09 16.98 71.75
C ALA A 76 -1.23 17.54 70.32
N ASN A 77 -1.88 16.80 69.42
CA ASN A 77 -2.10 17.18 68.03
C ASN A 77 -3.51 17.77 67.79
N LEU A 78 -4.38 17.78 68.81
CA LEU A 78 -5.74 18.31 68.69
C LEU A 78 -5.76 19.82 68.91
N SER A 79 -5.60 20.57 67.82
CA SER A 79 -5.73 22.03 67.82
C SER A 79 -7.19 22.46 67.68
N ASN A 80 -7.60 23.54 68.35
CA ASN A 80 -8.95 24.06 68.24
C ASN A 80 -9.28 24.41 66.77
N GLY A 81 -10.40 23.93 66.26
CA GLY A 81 -10.79 24.10 64.86
C GLY A 81 -10.14 23.11 63.88
N LEU A 82 -9.43 22.08 64.37
CA LEU A 82 -8.90 21.01 63.51
C LEU A 82 -10.05 20.33 62.76
N LEU A 83 -10.08 20.48 61.44
CA LEU A 83 -11.15 20.00 60.55
C LEU A 83 -10.73 18.71 59.84
N ILE A 84 -11.60 17.69 59.90
CA ILE A 84 -11.45 16.44 59.15
C ILE A 84 -12.78 16.07 58.50
N PHE A 85 -12.74 15.17 57.52
CA PHE A 85 -13.94 14.53 57.00
C PHE A 85 -14.03 13.12 57.58
N ASN A 86 -15.06 12.88 58.37
CA ASN A 86 -15.31 11.58 58.97
C ASN A 86 -16.02 10.68 57.96
N THR A 87 -15.31 9.67 57.45
CA THR A 87 -15.85 8.75 56.44
C THR A 87 -16.85 7.75 57.02
N THR A 88 -16.92 7.61 58.34
CA THR A 88 -17.92 6.76 59.00
C THR A 88 -19.26 7.48 59.09
N THR A 89 -19.27 8.78 59.43
CA THR A 89 -20.51 9.58 59.52
C THR A 89 -20.82 10.36 58.24
N ASN A 90 -19.92 10.32 57.25
CA ASN A 90 -19.98 11.11 56.02
C ASN A 90 -20.15 12.61 56.27
N CYS A 91 -19.54 13.13 57.33
CA CYS A 91 -19.67 14.53 57.74
C CYS A 91 -18.31 15.15 58.09
N PHE A 92 -18.25 16.48 58.01
CA PHE A 92 -17.15 17.24 58.58
C PHE A 92 -17.27 17.31 60.10
N ASP A 93 -16.22 16.86 60.77
CA ASP A 93 -16.04 17.05 62.20
C ASP A 93 -14.92 18.06 62.43
N TYR A 94 -15.10 18.93 63.43
CA TYR A 94 -14.03 19.78 63.93
C TYR A 94 -13.78 19.55 65.41
N TRP A 95 -12.52 19.65 65.82
CA TRP A 95 -12.17 19.60 67.23
C TRP A 95 -12.55 20.91 67.92
N ASN A 96 -13.49 20.85 68.86
CA ASN A 96 -13.83 21.97 69.71
C ASN A 96 -13.07 21.83 71.04
N ALA A 97 -11.99 22.61 71.20
CA ALA A 97 -11.16 22.56 72.40
C ALA A 97 -11.91 23.07 73.64
N GLY A 98 -12.86 24.01 73.48
CA GLY A 98 -13.64 24.56 74.59
C GLY A 98 -14.62 23.55 75.21
N GLN A 99 -15.03 22.55 74.44
CA GLN A 99 -15.91 21.46 74.90
C GLN A 99 -15.17 20.12 75.06
N ASN A 100 -13.88 20.09 74.71
CA ASN A 100 -13.06 18.88 74.66
C ASN A 100 -13.73 17.74 73.88
N LEU A 101 -14.34 18.07 72.74
CA LEU A 101 -15.19 17.15 71.98
C LEU A 101 -15.11 17.40 70.47
N TRP A 102 -15.11 16.32 69.69
CA TRP A 102 -15.35 16.37 68.24
C TRP A 102 -16.80 16.77 67.96
N THR A 103 -16.97 17.91 67.31
CA THR A 103 -18.29 18.46 66.97
C THR A 103 -18.54 18.31 65.46
N SER A 104 -19.71 17.80 65.10
CA SER A 104 -20.15 17.67 63.71
C SER A 104 -20.76 18.97 63.19
N ILE A 105 -20.41 19.36 61.97
CA ILE A 105 -20.92 20.58 61.31
C ILE A 105 -22.25 20.31 60.58
N CYS A 106 -22.59 19.05 60.31
CA CYS A 106 -23.76 18.72 59.48
C CYS A 106 -25.10 18.72 60.25
N GLY A 107 -25.13 19.15 61.52
CA GLY A 107 -26.36 19.43 62.27
C GLY A 107 -27.23 18.22 62.64
N THR A 108 -26.91 17.00 62.20
CA THR A 108 -27.61 15.79 62.59
C THR A 108 -27.10 15.33 63.96
N GLN A 109 -27.98 15.36 64.97
CA GLN A 109 -27.73 14.62 66.21
C GLN A 109 -27.41 13.15 65.85
N PRO A 110 -26.52 12.49 66.61
CA PRO A 110 -26.21 11.08 66.35
C PRO A 110 -27.49 10.23 66.42
N PRO A 111 -27.53 9.05 65.78
CA PRO A 111 -28.65 8.12 65.92
C PRO A 111 -28.91 7.83 67.40
N ALA A 112 -30.18 7.88 67.81
CA ALA A 112 -30.57 7.51 69.17
C ALA A 112 -30.27 6.03 69.40
N THR A 113 -29.65 5.72 70.54
CA THR A 113 -29.58 4.34 71.03
C THR A 113 -30.83 4.08 71.86
N LEU A 114 -31.64 3.11 71.43
CA LEU A 114 -32.90 2.76 72.06
C LEU A 114 -33.10 1.25 72.08
N ASN A 115 -33.84 0.76 73.06
CA ASN A 115 -34.17 -0.65 73.24
C ASN A 115 -35.69 -0.85 73.21
N ILE A 116 -36.13 -1.93 72.56
CA ILE A 116 -37.51 -2.43 72.63
C ILE A 116 -37.48 -3.78 73.36
N ALA A 117 -38.24 -3.92 74.45
CA ALA A 117 -38.44 -5.23 75.04
C ALA A 117 -39.39 -6.07 74.18
N VAL A 118 -38.99 -7.31 73.86
CA VAL A 118 -39.77 -8.24 73.00
C VAL A 118 -41.20 -8.44 73.52
N ALA A 119 -41.40 -8.48 74.84
CA ALA A 119 -42.71 -8.61 75.46
C ALA A 119 -43.64 -7.42 75.16
N ASP A 120 -43.11 -6.19 75.20
CA ASP A 120 -43.88 -4.98 74.95
C ASP A 120 -44.19 -4.80 73.45
N CYS A 121 -43.34 -5.35 72.60
CA CYS A 121 -43.48 -5.27 71.14
C CYS A 121 -44.45 -6.31 70.57
N ASN A 122 -44.50 -7.52 71.14
CA ASN A 122 -45.50 -8.53 70.79
C ASN A 122 -46.90 -8.18 71.34
N GLN A 123 -46.99 -7.24 72.29
CA GLN A 123 -48.22 -6.56 72.68
C GLN A 123 -48.48 -5.27 71.88
N GLY A 124 -47.64 -4.96 70.88
CA GLY A 124 -47.74 -3.76 70.05
C GLY A 124 -49.17 -3.50 69.64
N ILE A 125 -49.74 -2.41 70.17
CA ILE A 125 -51.17 -2.12 70.06
C ILE A 125 -51.41 -1.64 68.63
N VAL A 126 -51.96 -2.55 67.83
CA VAL A 126 -52.44 -2.26 66.48
C VAL A 126 -53.83 -1.67 66.62
N ASN A 127 -53.99 -0.44 66.14
CA ASN A 127 -55.23 0.31 66.27
C ASN A 127 -55.91 0.44 64.90
N GLY A 128 -57.23 0.34 64.90
CA GLY A 128 -58.06 0.42 63.69
C GLY A 128 -58.49 -0.95 63.16
N ALA A 129 -59.55 -0.95 62.36
CA ALA A 129 -60.00 -2.14 61.62
C ALA A 129 -59.25 -2.21 60.28
N TYR A 130 -58.74 -3.39 59.94
CA TYR A 130 -58.02 -3.63 58.70
C TYR A 130 -58.85 -4.54 57.81
N LYS A 131 -59.14 -4.09 56.58
CA LYS A 131 -59.95 -4.83 55.63
C LYS A 131 -59.26 -4.86 54.27
N GLN A 132 -59.29 -6.02 53.63
CA GLN A 132 -58.74 -6.21 52.29
C GLN A 132 -59.33 -5.20 51.30
N GLY A 133 -58.47 -4.55 50.52
CA GLY A 133 -58.83 -3.55 49.52
C GLY A 133 -59.24 -2.18 50.09
N VAL A 134 -59.24 -1.98 51.41
CA VAL A 134 -59.56 -0.68 52.03
C VAL A 134 -58.27 0.04 52.41
N ALA A 135 -58.05 1.23 51.85
CA ALA A 135 -56.86 2.04 52.17
C ALA A 135 -56.84 2.42 53.66
N LEU A 136 -55.66 2.35 54.26
CA LEU A 136 -55.46 2.76 55.65
C LEU A 136 -55.71 4.26 55.80
N THR A 137 -56.33 4.64 56.92
CA THR A 137 -56.61 6.03 57.28
C THR A 137 -55.85 6.40 58.56
N ALA A 138 -56.01 7.64 59.04
CA ALA A 138 -55.39 8.09 60.28
C ALA A 138 -55.80 7.28 61.53
N SER A 139 -56.90 6.51 61.47
CA SER A 139 -57.31 5.60 62.55
C SER A 139 -56.54 4.27 62.55
N ASN A 140 -55.77 3.97 61.50
CA ASN A 140 -54.95 2.78 61.37
C ASN A 140 -53.49 3.10 61.72
N PHE A 141 -53.08 2.80 62.95
CA PHE A 141 -51.74 3.11 63.43
C PHE A 141 -51.23 2.06 64.43
N MET A 142 -49.91 1.98 64.56
CA MET A 142 -49.24 1.08 65.49
C MET A 142 -48.52 1.90 66.56
N THR A 143 -48.66 1.51 67.83
CA THR A 143 -47.89 2.13 68.92
C THR A 143 -46.80 1.19 69.43
N ILE A 144 -45.59 1.70 69.58
CA ILE A 144 -44.43 0.94 70.06
C ILE A 144 -43.79 1.67 71.25
N PRO A 145 -43.79 1.09 72.47
CA PRO A 145 -43.03 1.62 73.59
C PRO A 145 -41.52 1.39 73.39
N VAL A 146 -40.71 2.39 73.70
CA VAL A 146 -39.24 2.37 73.56
C VAL A 146 -38.56 2.96 74.80
N ILE A 147 -37.40 2.42 75.17
CA ILE A 147 -36.51 3.02 76.19
C ILE A 147 -35.28 3.57 75.48
N VAL A 148 -35.08 4.88 75.58
CA VAL A 148 -33.98 5.60 74.94
C VAL A 148 -32.85 5.75 75.95
N THR A 149 -31.69 5.16 75.64
CA THR A 149 -30.48 5.22 76.48
C THR A 149 -29.52 6.33 76.03
N GLN A 150 -29.63 6.77 74.77
CA GLN A 150 -28.88 7.90 74.23
C GLN A 150 -29.80 8.82 73.39
N PRO A 151 -29.88 10.13 73.69
CA PRO A 151 -30.62 11.09 72.88
C PRO A 151 -30.09 11.14 71.43
N GLY A 152 -30.97 11.39 70.48
CA GLY A 152 -30.61 11.36 69.06
C GLY A 152 -31.80 11.22 68.13
N THR A 153 -31.54 11.14 66.83
CA THR A 153 -32.59 10.90 65.81
C THR A 153 -32.93 9.42 65.70
N TYR A 154 -34.20 9.10 65.42
CA TYR A 154 -34.62 7.74 65.12
C TYR A 154 -35.44 7.69 63.83
N THR A 155 -35.32 6.56 63.13
CA THR A 155 -36.29 6.11 62.13
C THR A 155 -36.77 4.73 62.52
N ILE A 156 -38.07 4.51 62.41
CA ILE A 156 -38.69 3.20 62.68
C ILE A 156 -39.64 2.85 61.54
N SER A 157 -39.55 1.61 61.07
CA SER A 157 -40.45 1.06 60.07
C SER A 157 -40.98 -0.30 60.53
N ALA A 158 -42.23 -0.58 60.20
CA ALA A 158 -42.89 -1.85 60.45
C ALA A 158 -43.54 -2.30 59.15
N THR A 159 -42.93 -3.27 58.46
CA THR A 159 -43.33 -3.67 57.11
C THR A 159 -44.15 -4.95 57.12
N THR A 160 -45.17 -5.01 56.27
CA THR A 160 -45.93 -6.24 55.96
C THR A 160 -45.68 -6.69 54.53
N ASN A 161 -45.94 -7.95 54.23
CA ASN A 161 -45.94 -8.47 52.85
C ASN A 161 -47.29 -8.28 52.15
N ASN A 162 -48.21 -7.52 52.73
CA ASN A 162 -49.61 -7.47 52.34
C ASN A 162 -50.06 -6.08 51.87
N GLY A 163 -49.15 -5.26 51.33
CA GLY A 163 -49.52 -4.01 50.65
C GLY A 163 -49.67 -2.78 51.54
N TYR A 164 -49.35 -2.89 52.83
CA TYR A 164 -49.32 -1.76 53.76
C TYR A 164 -48.13 -1.85 54.73
N TYR A 165 -47.75 -0.72 55.33
CA TYR A 165 -46.65 -0.61 56.28
C TYR A 165 -46.89 0.55 57.23
N PHE A 166 -46.09 0.63 58.28
CA PHE A 166 -46.09 1.72 59.25
C PHE A 166 -44.69 2.31 59.33
N ASN A 167 -44.60 3.63 59.52
CA ASN A 167 -43.31 4.26 59.74
C ASN A 167 -43.44 5.51 60.62
N ALA A 168 -42.37 5.86 61.29
CA ALA A 168 -42.22 7.14 61.97
C ALA A 168 -40.74 7.55 61.99
N SER A 169 -40.49 8.84 62.14
CA SER A 169 -39.15 9.38 62.39
C SER A 169 -39.24 10.58 63.30
N GLY A 170 -38.17 10.86 64.04
CA GLY A 170 -38.13 11.96 64.99
C GLY A 170 -36.80 12.05 65.71
N ALA A 171 -36.77 12.82 66.80
CA ALA A 171 -35.60 12.93 67.67
C ALA A 171 -36.03 12.88 69.15
N PHE A 172 -35.23 12.18 69.96
CA PHE A 172 -35.40 12.18 71.40
C PHE A 172 -34.53 13.27 72.03
N PRO A 173 -35.12 14.25 72.74
CA PRO A 173 -34.37 15.33 73.36
C PRO A 173 -33.58 14.86 74.59
N SER A 174 -33.99 13.76 75.22
CA SER A 174 -33.35 13.16 76.39
C SER A 174 -33.54 11.65 76.45
N ALA A 175 -32.69 10.94 77.21
CA ALA A 175 -32.91 9.55 77.58
C ALA A 175 -34.20 9.40 78.40
N GLY A 176 -34.88 8.27 78.30
CA GLY A 176 -36.17 8.01 78.96
C GLY A 176 -37.08 7.07 78.20
N SER A 177 -38.27 6.81 78.76
CA SER A 177 -39.29 5.97 78.13
C SER A 177 -40.24 6.80 77.26
N TYR A 178 -40.51 6.33 76.05
CA TYR A 178 -41.40 6.99 75.09
C TYR A 178 -42.34 5.97 74.43
N ILE A 179 -43.48 6.44 73.90
CA ILE A 179 -44.36 5.64 73.05
C ILE A 179 -44.36 6.27 71.65
N LEU A 180 -43.92 5.50 70.66
CA LEU A 180 -43.90 5.94 69.27
C LEU A 180 -45.24 5.61 68.62
N ASN A 181 -45.82 6.59 67.93
CA ASN A 181 -47.01 6.41 67.11
C ASN A 181 -46.59 6.31 65.64
N LEU A 182 -46.83 5.16 65.03
CA LEU A 182 -46.48 4.90 63.63
C LEU A 182 -47.78 4.87 62.80
N PRO A 183 -48.08 5.93 62.02
CA PRO A 183 -49.21 5.91 61.10
C PRO A 183 -49.05 4.80 60.05
N GLY A 184 -50.16 4.14 59.72
CA GLY A 184 -50.23 3.13 58.66
C GLY A 184 -50.46 3.77 57.29
N VAL A 185 -49.78 3.24 56.28
CA VAL A 185 -49.90 3.66 54.88
C VAL A 185 -50.03 2.43 54.00
N GLY A 186 -50.90 2.51 53.00
CA GLY A 186 -51.12 1.46 52.00
C GLY A 186 -52.53 0.87 52.06
N THR A 187 -52.71 -0.24 51.37
CA THR A 187 -53.99 -0.94 51.25
C THR A 187 -53.74 -2.43 51.39
N PRO A 188 -54.37 -3.15 52.34
CA PRO A 188 -54.19 -4.59 52.48
C PRO A 188 -54.65 -5.35 51.23
N ASN A 189 -53.79 -6.18 50.65
CA ASN A 189 -54.07 -6.89 49.38
C ASN A 189 -54.79 -8.23 49.58
N MET A 190 -54.56 -8.89 50.71
CA MET A 190 -55.06 -10.19 51.10
C MET A 190 -55.73 -10.07 52.47
N GLY A 191 -56.92 -10.62 52.63
CA GLY A 191 -57.50 -10.82 53.96
C GLY A 191 -57.54 -12.30 54.34
N TYR A 192 -57.75 -12.55 55.62
CA TYR A 192 -57.65 -13.88 56.23
C TYR A 192 -59.02 -14.38 56.71
N ASP A 193 -59.20 -15.71 56.73
CA ASP A 193 -60.38 -16.30 57.36
C ASP A 193 -60.25 -16.22 58.89
N ALA A 194 -61.38 -16.18 59.59
CA ALA A 194 -61.45 -16.09 61.04
C ALA A 194 -60.64 -17.23 61.71
N GLY A 195 -59.77 -16.86 62.67
CA GLY A 195 -58.87 -17.79 63.36
C GLY A 195 -57.45 -17.88 62.79
N SER A 196 -57.17 -17.24 61.65
CA SER A 196 -55.80 -17.13 61.12
C SER A 196 -54.96 -16.14 61.93
N ALA A 197 -53.65 -16.38 62.00
CA ALA A 197 -52.73 -15.49 62.70
C ALA A 197 -52.58 -14.10 62.04
N GLY A 198 -52.99 -13.91 60.78
CA GLY A 198 -52.89 -12.62 60.09
C GLY A 198 -51.50 -12.30 59.53
N ASP A 199 -51.26 -11.03 59.20
CA ASP A 199 -50.00 -10.51 58.68
C ASP A 199 -48.93 -10.43 59.77
N ALA A 200 -47.80 -11.10 59.60
CA ALA A 200 -46.63 -10.87 60.43
C ALA A 200 -45.97 -9.53 60.07
N VAL A 201 -45.72 -8.68 61.07
CA VAL A 201 -45.09 -7.37 60.90
C VAL A 201 -43.62 -7.44 61.28
N LYS A 202 -42.73 -6.98 60.41
CA LYS A 202 -41.29 -6.89 60.71
C LYS A 202 -40.92 -5.47 61.11
N VAL A 203 -40.45 -5.29 62.34
CA VAL A 203 -40.05 -3.98 62.87
C VAL A 203 -38.54 -3.77 62.68
N SER A 204 -38.16 -2.62 62.13
CA SER A 204 -36.78 -2.17 61.98
C SER A 204 -36.62 -0.78 62.58
N ILE A 205 -35.55 -0.57 63.35
CA ILE A 205 -35.19 0.73 63.92
C ILE A 205 -33.80 1.10 63.44
N ASN A 206 -33.64 2.31 62.94
CA ASN A 206 -32.37 2.83 62.43
C ASN A 206 -31.69 1.86 61.44
N GLY A 207 -32.48 1.07 60.70
CA GLY A 207 -32.01 0.06 59.75
C GLY A 207 -31.64 -1.31 60.33
N SER A 208 -31.69 -1.50 61.65
CA SER A 208 -31.50 -2.81 62.30
C SER A 208 -32.82 -3.50 62.57
N THR A 209 -32.95 -4.76 62.16
CA THR A 209 -34.14 -5.59 62.42
C THR A 209 -34.19 -5.97 63.89
N ASN A 210 -35.36 -5.82 64.51
CA ASN A 210 -35.61 -6.26 65.88
C ASN A 210 -36.31 -7.64 65.85
N ASP A 211 -36.12 -8.48 66.88
CA ASP A 211 -36.77 -9.80 67.00
C ASP A 211 -38.28 -9.73 67.31
N CYS A 212 -38.83 -8.52 67.34
CA CYS A 212 -40.25 -8.25 67.45
C CYS A 212 -41.03 -8.57 66.17
N SER A 213 -42.12 -9.35 66.30
CA SER A 213 -42.99 -9.70 65.18
C SER A 213 -44.46 -9.81 65.59
N PRO A 214 -45.18 -8.70 65.81
CA PRO A 214 -46.61 -8.72 66.08
C PRO A 214 -47.37 -9.10 64.80
N ASN A 215 -48.60 -9.56 64.98
CA ASN A 215 -49.47 -9.93 63.88
C ASN A 215 -50.68 -9.01 63.76
N ILE A 216 -51.08 -8.67 62.53
CA ILE A 216 -52.25 -7.86 62.22
C ILE A 216 -53.27 -8.71 61.48
N PHE A 217 -54.48 -8.84 62.04
CA PHE A 217 -55.57 -9.52 61.34
C PHE A 217 -56.25 -8.58 60.34
N VAL A 218 -56.18 -8.92 59.05
CA VAL A 218 -56.90 -8.23 57.98
C VAL A 218 -58.17 -9.02 57.65
N GLU A 219 -59.33 -8.40 57.85
CA GLU A 219 -60.62 -8.94 57.46
C GLU A 219 -60.68 -9.12 55.93
N ARG A 220 -61.06 -10.31 55.47
CA ARG A 220 -61.23 -10.62 54.04
C ARG A 220 -62.41 -9.86 53.44
N ALA A 221 -62.19 -9.27 52.27
CA ALA A 221 -63.26 -8.68 51.48
C ALA A 221 -64.12 -9.79 50.86
N GLU A 222 -65.45 -9.69 51.00
CA GLU A 222 -66.36 -10.56 50.28
C GLU A 222 -66.48 -10.09 48.82
N ILE A 223 -65.62 -10.60 47.94
CA ILE A 223 -65.73 -10.42 46.49
C ILE A 223 -65.93 -11.77 45.81
N ASP A 224 -66.78 -11.81 44.79
CA ASP A 224 -67.03 -13.03 44.04
C ASP A 224 -67.38 -12.76 42.58
N TYR A 225 -66.77 -13.54 41.68
CA TYR A 225 -66.96 -13.47 40.23
C TYR A 225 -66.41 -14.73 39.55
N ALA A 226 -66.97 -15.09 38.39
CA ALA A 226 -66.50 -16.21 37.57
C ALA A 226 -65.70 -15.71 36.35
N LEU A 227 -64.53 -16.28 36.08
CA LEU A 227 -63.77 -15.99 34.86
C LEU A 227 -64.40 -16.72 33.66
N ASN A 228 -64.61 -16.01 32.54
CA ASN A 228 -65.03 -16.62 31.29
C ASN A 228 -63.80 -16.98 30.44
N CYS A 229 -63.23 -18.18 30.64
CA CYS A 229 -61.98 -18.59 30.00
C CYS A 229 -62.05 -18.70 28.47
N SER A 230 -63.24 -18.90 27.89
CA SER A 230 -63.39 -18.92 26.42
C SER A 230 -63.38 -17.53 25.79
N SER A 231 -63.53 -16.47 26.60
CA SER A 231 -63.49 -15.07 26.15
C SER A 231 -62.08 -14.47 26.14
N VAL A 232 -61.06 -15.25 26.53
CA VAL A 232 -59.68 -14.75 26.64
C VAL A 232 -59.15 -14.34 25.25
N THR A 233 -58.80 -13.06 25.13
CA THR A 233 -58.05 -12.53 23.99
C THR A 233 -56.67 -12.07 24.46
N LYS A 234 -55.70 -12.15 23.55
CA LYS A 234 -54.30 -11.78 23.75
C LYS A 234 -53.93 -10.80 22.65
N GLU A 235 -53.38 -9.67 23.03
CA GLU A 235 -53.01 -8.57 22.16
C GLU A 235 -51.50 -8.31 22.25
N GLY A 236 -50.96 -7.69 21.21
CA GLY A 236 -49.54 -7.35 21.10
C GLY A 236 -48.70 -8.41 20.39
N VAL A 237 -47.50 -8.00 19.99
CA VAL A 237 -46.46 -8.87 19.43
C VAL A 237 -45.39 -9.09 20.51
N TYR A 238 -44.95 -10.33 20.66
CA TYR A 238 -44.03 -10.74 21.72
C TYR A 238 -42.69 -11.10 21.09
N ASN A 239 -41.65 -10.35 21.44
CA ASN A 239 -40.33 -10.42 20.81
C ASN A 239 -39.25 -10.70 21.86
N ILE A 240 -38.22 -11.48 21.50
CA ILE A 240 -37.15 -11.87 22.42
C ILE A 240 -36.37 -10.63 22.89
N GLY A 241 -36.22 -10.42 24.19
CA GLY A 241 -35.41 -9.34 24.73
C GLY A 241 -36.06 -7.94 24.68
N LEU A 242 -37.27 -7.80 24.12
CA LEU A 242 -38.01 -6.54 24.16
C LEU A 242 -38.98 -6.50 25.35
N PRO A 243 -38.89 -5.50 26.25
CA PRO A 243 -39.85 -5.34 27.32
C PRO A 243 -41.28 -5.21 26.79
N LEU A 244 -42.22 -5.83 27.50
CA LEU A 244 -43.64 -5.69 27.19
C LEU A 244 -44.10 -4.24 27.41
N THR A 245 -45.00 -3.81 26.54
CA THR A 245 -45.61 -2.47 26.57
C THR A 245 -47.08 -2.57 26.95
N THR A 246 -47.77 -1.43 27.06
CA THR A 246 -49.23 -1.38 27.29
C THR A 246 -50.04 -2.01 26.15
N SER A 247 -49.43 -2.27 24.99
CA SER A 247 -50.07 -3.00 23.88
C SER A 247 -50.07 -4.53 24.07
N ASN A 248 -49.23 -5.05 24.96
CA ASN A 248 -49.15 -6.46 25.30
C ASN A 248 -50.08 -6.73 26.48
N LYS A 249 -51.28 -7.23 26.20
CA LYS A 249 -52.31 -7.42 27.22
C LYS A 249 -53.18 -8.63 26.96
N ILE A 250 -53.79 -9.12 28.02
CA ILE A 250 -54.85 -10.12 27.98
C ILE A 250 -56.15 -9.43 28.38
N THR A 251 -57.23 -9.67 27.63
CA THR A 251 -58.58 -9.26 28.06
C THR A 251 -59.47 -10.48 28.21
N LEU A 252 -60.37 -10.44 29.19
CA LEU A 252 -61.39 -11.47 29.36
C LEU A 252 -62.63 -10.89 30.02
N SER A 253 -63.76 -11.54 29.79
CA SER A 253 -65.00 -11.26 30.50
C SER A 253 -65.06 -12.03 31.82
N VAL A 254 -65.66 -11.41 32.82
CA VAL A 254 -65.96 -12.01 34.12
C VAL A 254 -67.43 -11.78 34.46
N ASN A 255 -68.06 -12.67 35.22
CA ASN A 255 -69.43 -12.49 35.70
C ASN A 255 -69.43 -12.23 37.21
N VAL A 256 -69.72 -10.99 37.62
CA VAL A 256 -69.60 -10.53 39.00
C VAL A 256 -70.85 -10.87 39.81
N THR A 257 -70.68 -11.65 40.88
CA THR A 257 -71.75 -12.06 41.80
C THR A 257 -71.73 -11.26 43.10
N ASN A 258 -70.55 -10.85 43.57
CA ASN A 258 -70.39 -9.94 44.69
C ASN A 258 -69.36 -8.84 44.36
N ILE A 259 -69.75 -7.58 44.52
CA ILE A 259 -68.94 -6.41 44.16
C ILE A 259 -67.76 -6.23 45.12
N GLY A 260 -66.66 -5.66 44.64
CA GLY A 260 -65.47 -5.46 45.48
C GLY A 260 -64.21 -5.18 44.68
N PHE A 261 -63.07 -5.16 45.36
CA PHE A 261 -61.76 -5.05 44.72
C PHE A 261 -61.30 -6.39 44.15
N TRP A 262 -61.10 -6.43 42.84
CA TRP A 262 -60.62 -7.60 42.13
C TRP A 262 -59.13 -7.46 41.84
N SER A 263 -58.43 -8.59 41.86
CA SER A 263 -57.04 -8.74 41.46
C SER A 263 -56.90 -10.05 40.71
N ILE A 264 -56.36 -9.98 39.51
CA ILE A 264 -56.15 -11.11 38.61
C ILE A 264 -54.70 -11.08 38.13
N SER A 265 -54.04 -12.23 38.16
CA SER A 265 -52.63 -12.38 37.76
C SER A 265 -52.40 -13.67 37.02
N THR A 266 -51.31 -13.75 36.27
CA THR A 266 -50.79 -15.02 35.77
C THR A 266 -49.56 -15.48 36.56
N ASN A 267 -49.16 -16.75 36.39
CA ASN A 267 -47.79 -17.15 36.66
C ASN A 267 -46.78 -16.40 35.77
N THR A 268 -45.51 -16.38 36.16
CA THR A 268 -44.42 -15.83 35.35
C THR A 268 -43.76 -16.97 34.57
N ILE A 269 -43.73 -16.86 33.24
CA ILE A 269 -43.06 -17.81 32.34
C ILE A 269 -42.20 -16.99 31.38
N ASN A 270 -41.01 -17.53 31.04
CA ASN A 270 -40.16 -16.95 29.99
C ASN A 270 -39.83 -15.45 30.21
N GLY A 271 -39.79 -15.00 31.47
CA GLY A 271 -39.43 -13.63 31.85
C GLY A 271 -40.57 -12.60 31.87
N TYR A 272 -41.82 -13.00 31.63
CA TYR A 272 -42.98 -12.09 31.65
C TYR A 272 -44.23 -12.70 32.30
N SER A 273 -45.18 -11.84 32.66
CA SER A 273 -46.47 -12.18 33.27
C SER A 273 -47.51 -11.08 33.00
N PHE A 274 -48.78 -11.38 33.29
CA PHE A 274 -49.89 -10.44 33.11
C PHE A 274 -50.60 -10.20 34.45
N THR A 275 -50.93 -8.94 34.75
CA THR A 275 -51.63 -8.56 35.98
C THR A 275 -52.65 -7.47 35.73
N GLY A 276 -53.76 -7.51 36.47
CA GLY A 276 -54.78 -6.46 36.46
C GLY A 276 -55.46 -6.39 37.82
N ALA A 277 -55.86 -5.18 38.21
CA ALA A 277 -56.62 -4.95 39.42
C ALA A 277 -57.61 -3.80 39.22
N GLY A 278 -58.69 -3.81 39.98
CA GLY A 278 -59.72 -2.78 39.91
C GLY A 278 -60.82 -2.99 40.94
N LYS A 279 -61.95 -2.31 40.75
CA LYS A 279 -63.12 -2.43 41.62
C LYS A 279 -64.36 -2.66 40.77
N PHE A 280 -65.09 -3.74 41.04
CA PHE A 280 -66.43 -3.90 40.50
C PHE A 280 -67.41 -3.05 41.32
N THR A 281 -68.23 -2.25 40.64
CA THR A 281 -69.27 -1.42 41.25
C THR A 281 -70.69 -1.93 40.96
N THR A 282 -70.81 -2.92 40.07
CA THR A 282 -72.07 -3.55 39.65
C THR A 282 -71.88 -5.05 39.50
N THR A 283 -72.94 -5.81 39.73
CA THR A 283 -72.99 -7.26 39.44
C THR A 283 -73.24 -7.51 37.93
N GLY A 284 -73.05 -8.75 37.48
CA GLY A 284 -73.22 -9.17 36.09
C GLY A 284 -71.92 -9.18 35.26
N PRO A 285 -72.00 -9.35 33.93
CA PRO A 285 -70.85 -9.41 33.04
C PRO A 285 -70.05 -8.10 33.04
N GLN A 286 -68.75 -8.20 33.24
CA GLN A 286 -67.77 -7.12 33.16
C GLN A 286 -66.59 -7.56 32.29
N SER A 287 -65.80 -6.61 31.81
CA SER A 287 -64.53 -6.88 31.11
C SER A 287 -63.37 -6.44 31.99
N VAL A 288 -62.30 -7.23 32.02
CA VAL A 288 -61.07 -6.93 32.73
C VAL A 288 -59.88 -6.98 31.79
N GLU A 289 -58.90 -6.15 32.07
CA GLU A 289 -57.65 -6.04 31.32
C GLU A 289 -56.47 -6.43 32.23
N LEU A 290 -55.62 -7.33 31.75
CA LEU A 290 -54.38 -7.72 32.39
C LEU A 290 -53.21 -7.21 31.55
N LEU A 291 -52.47 -6.26 32.09
CA LEU A 291 -51.30 -5.68 31.43
C LEU A 291 -50.10 -6.63 31.55
N GLY A 292 -49.43 -6.85 30.43
CA GLY A 292 -48.19 -7.61 30.37
C GLY A 292 -47.01 -6.81 30.94
N THR A 293 -46.18 -7.47 31.74
CA THR A 293 -44.94 -6.90 32.29
C THR A 293 -43.81 -7.91 32.15
N GLY A 294 -42.57 -7.43 32.08
CA GLY A 294 -41.37 -8.25 31.92
C GLY A 294 -40.84 -8.29 30.48
N THR A 295 -39.90 -9.19 30.22
CA THR A 295 -39.16 -9.28 28.96
C THR A 295 -39.05 -10.75 28.54
N PRO A 296 -39.63 -11.16 27.40
CA PRO A 296 -39.49 -12.52 26.89
C PRO A 296 -38.03 -12.94 26.70
N LEU A 297 -37.65 -14.14 27.14
CA LEU A 297 -36.26 -14.62 27.12
C LEU A 297 -35.94 -15.55 25.93
N ALA A 298 -36.93 -16.31 25.45
CA ALA A 298 -36.78 -17.28 24.37
C ALA A 298 -38.00 -17.31 23.44
N SER A 299 -37.77 -17.66 22.17
CA SER A 299 -38.85 -17.92 21.20
C SER A 299 -39.48 -19.27 21.49
N GLN A 300 -40.70 -19.25 22.02
CA GLN A 300 -41.49 -20.44 22.31
C GLN A 300 -42.97 -20.05 22.50
N THR A 301 -43.83 -21.04 22.62
CA THR A 301 -45.23 -20.84 23.06
C THR A 301 -45.31 -21.08 24.56
N ASP A 302 -45.65 -20.02 25.29
CA ASP A 302 -45.77 -20.01 26.74
C ASP A 302 -47.23 -20.27 27.15
N SER A 303 -47.45 -21.12 28.16
CA SER A 303 -48.79 -21.50 28.64
C SER A 303 -49.07 -20.92 30.02
N PHE A 304 -49.85 -19.84 30.06
CA PHE A 304 -50.19 -19.12 31.28
C PHE A 304 -51.41 -19.70 32.00
N VAL A 305 -51.40 -19.55 33.32
CA VAL A 305 -52.53 -19.82 34.21
C VAL A 305 -52.96 -18.50 34.83
N ILE A 306 -54.18 -18.04 34.52
CA ILE A 306 -54.82 -16.88 35.13
C ILE A 306 -55.41 -17.32 36.48
N THR A 307 -55.12 -16.58 37.54
CA THR A 307 -55.66 -16.77 38.90
C THR A 307 -56.32 -15.49 39.39
N SER A 308 -57.43 -15.63 40.11
CA SER A 308 -58.23 -14.51 40.64
C SER A 308 -58.39 -14.59 42.16
N ASN A 309 -58.78 -13.47 42.78
CA ASN A 309 -59.07 -13.39 44.22
C ASN A 309 -60.52 -13.74 44.62
N ALA A 310 -61.34 -14.29 43.72
CA ALA A 310 -62.73 -14.68 43.99
C ALA A 310 -62.83 -15.94 44.87
N LYS A 311 -63.85 -16.02 45.74
CA LYS A 311 -63.95 -17.05 46.79
C LYS A 311 -64.86 -18.24 46.45
N THR A 312 -65.95 -18.05 45.70
CA THR A 312 -67.10 -18.98 45.74
C THR A 312 -67.52 -19.60 44.40
N VAL A 313 -66.80 -19.40 43.29
CA VAL A 313 -67.17 -20.00 41.99
C VAL A 313 -66.17 -21.03 41.44
N SER A 314 -66.70 -22.13 40.89
CA SER A 314 -65.98 -22.91 39.89
C SER A 314 -65.69 -21.98 38.70
N GLY A 315 -64.41 -21.73 38.42
CA GLY A 315 -64.00 -20.72 37.43
C GLY A 315 -63.13 -19.57 37.97
N ALA A 316 -62.55 -19.70 39.17
CA ALA A 316 -61.57 -18.73 39.71
C ALA A 316 -60.20 -18.74 39.00
N SER A 317 -59.98 -19.64 38.04
CA SER A 317 -58.75 -19.72 37.24
C SER A 317 -59.01 -20.16 35.80
N CYS A 318 -58.15 -19.73 34.88
CA CYS A 318 -58.11 -20.19 33.50
C CYS A 318 -56.72 -20.73 33.18
N SER A 319 -56.61 -22.01 32.81
CA SER A 319 -55.35 -22.63 32.39
C SER A 319 -55.26 -22.73 30.87
N GLY A 320 -54.04 -22.88 30.35
CA GLY A 320 -53.81 -23.12 28.92
C GLY A 320 -53.90 -21.87 28.06
N ILE A 321 -53.62 -20.68 28.63
CA ILE A 321 -53.60 -19.44 27.86
C ILE A 321 -52.26 -19.34 27.12
N LEU A 322 -52.28 -19.66 25.83
CA LEU A 322 -51.07 -19.74 25.00
C LEU A 322 -50.70 -18.35 24.43
N VAL A 323 -49.48 -17.91 24.70
CA VAL A 323 -48.85 -16.71 24.11
C VAL A 323 -47.58 -17.15 23.39
N THR A 324 -47.44 -16.82 22.11
CA THR A 324 -46.27 -17.21 21.30
C THR A 324 -45.32 -16.03 21.17
N VAL A 325 -44.08 -16.24 21.61
CA VAL A 325 -42.96 -15.32 21.36
C VAL A 325 -42.40 -15.62 19.97
N SER A 326 -42.33 -14.60 19.11
CA SER A 326 -41.91 -14.73 17.73
C SER A 326 -40.46 -15.23 17.63
N PRO A 327 -40.16 -16.18 16.72
CA PRO A 327 -38.78 -16.48 16.37
C PRO A 327 -38.13 -15.28 15.69
N VAL A 328 -36.80 -15.17 15.78
CA VAL A 328 -36.05 -14.11 15.10
C VAL A 328 -36.45 -14.06 13.62
N SER A 329 -36.70 -12.86 13.11
CA SER A 329 -37.11 -12.64 11.73
C SER A 329 -36.59 -11.31 11.21
N TYR A 330 -36.05 -11.31 10.01
CA TYR A 330 -35.51 -10.11 9.35
C TYR A 330 -35.43 -10.30 7.83
N THR A 331 -35.30 -9.18 7.12
CA THR A 331 -35.02 -9.13 5.68
C THR A 331 -33.63 -8.56 5.42
N ILE A 332 -32.99 -8.98 4.33
CA ILE A 332 -31.64 -8.55 3.95
C ILE A 332 -31.73 -7.59 2.76
N ASN A 333 -31.05 -6.45 2.84
CA ASN A 333 -30.97 -5.49 1.72
C ASN A 333 -29.57 -5.49 1.09
N CYS A 334 -29.34 -6.37 0.11
CA CYS A 334 -28.05 -6.37 -0.62
C CYS A 334 -27.87 -5.17 -1.56
N ALA A 335 -28.94 -4.47 -1.96
CA ALA A 335 -28.83 -3.31 -2.86
C ALA A 335 -28.07 -2.14 -2.19
N GLU A 336 -28.10 -2.09 -0.86
CA GLU A 336 -27.38 -1.11 -0.03
C GLU A 336 -26.18 -1.73 0.70
N ALA A 337 -25.81 -2.98 0.39
CA ALA A 337 -24.64 -3.60 0.97
C ALA A 337 -23.36 -2.94 0.44
N THR A 338 -22.45 -2.59 1.33
CA THR A 338 -21.20 -1.88 0.98
C THR A 338 -19.98 -2.70 1.40
N PRO A 339 -19.23 -3.28 0.44
CA PRO A 339 -17.91 -3.83 0.71
C PRO A 339 -16.94 -2.72 1.12
N THR A 340 -16.13 -2.97 2.15
CA THR A 340 -15.14 -2.04 2.68
C THR A 340 -13.78 -2.70 2.74
N GLY A 341 -12.72 -1.92 2.51
CA GLY A 341 -11.35 -2.41 2.45
C GLY A 341 -10.87 -2.64 1.01
N THR A 342 -9.55 -2.80 0.86
CA THR A 342 -8.92 -3.09 -0.43
C THR A 342 -8.80 -4.60 -0.61
N TYR A 343 -9.36 -5.12 -1.69
CA TYR A 343 -9.27 -6.54 -2.04
C TYR A 343 -8.27 -6.68 -3.18
N MET A 344 -7.23 -7.48 -2.99
CA MET A 344 -6.16 -7.65 -3.97
C MET A 344 -5.89 -9.14 -4.18
N GLN A 345 -5.72 -9.54 -5.44
CA GLN A 345 -5.35 -10.90 -5.80
C GLN A 345 -4.13 -11.38 -4.99
N ALA A 346 -4.16 -12.64 -4.56
CA ALA A 346 -3.11 -13.31 -3.78
C ALA A 346 -2.74 -12.66 -2.42
N SER A 347 -3.48 -11.64 -1.97
CA SER A 347 -3.27 -11.00 -0.66
C SER A 347 -4.35 -11.46 0.33
N PRO A 348 -3.99 -12.08 1.47
CA PRO A 348 -4.96 -12.50 2.48
C PRO A 348 -5.81 -11.34 2.98
N LEU A 349 -7.10 -11.59 3.21
CA LEU A 349 -7.99 -10.62 3.85
C LEU A 349 -7.57 -10.37 5.31
N ASN A 350 -7.77 -9.13 5.75
CA ASN A 350 -7.52 -8.69 7.13
C ASN A 350 -8.79 -8.07 7.75
N THR A 351 -8.66 -7.53 8.95
CA THR A 351 -9.78 -6.96 9.72
C THR A 351 -10.48 -5.76 9.05
N ALA A 352 -9.86 -5.13 8.04
CA ALA A 352 -10.48 -4.03 7.29
C ALA A 352 -11.37 -4.52 6.13
N ASN A 353 -11.26 -5.79 5.73
CA ASN A 353 -12.04 -6.38 4.63
C ASN A 353 -13.40 -6.87 5.13
N THR A 354 -14.42 -6.01 5.06
CA THR A 354 -15.77 -6.31 5.57
C THR A 354 -16.87 -5.97 4.58
N ILE A 355 -18.09 -6.45 4.83
CA ILE A 355 -19.30 -6.00 4.13
C ILE A 355 -20.24 -5.41 5.17
N VAL A 356 -20.60 -4.13 5.03
CA VAL A 356 -21.64 -3.51 5.84
C VAL A 356 -22.98 -3.78 5.16
N LEU A 357 -23.84 -4.53 5.84
CA LEU A 357 -25.09 -5.08 5.32
C LEU A 357 -26.28 -4.52 6.09
N PRO A 358 -27.15 -3.71 5.47
CA PRO A 358 -28.41 -3.32 6.07
C PRO A 358 -29.40 -4.49 6.13
N VAL A 359 -30.01 -4.68 7.30
CA VAL A 359 -31.10 -5.64 7.53
C VAL A 359 -32.28 -4.91 8.15
N ASN A 360 -33.51 -5.37 7.90
CA ASN A 360 -34.71 -4.86 8.57
C ASN A 360 -35.32 -5.95 9.45
N VAL A 361 -35.24 -5.77 10.76
CA VAL A 361 -35.62 -6.73 11.80
C VAL A 361 -37.12 -6.62 12.10
N THR A 362 -37.84 -7.72 11.93
CA THR A 362 -39.29 -7.84 12.17
C THR A 362 -39.61 -8.62 13.44
N ALA A 363 -38.67 -9.45 13.92
CA ALA A 363 -38.69 -10.08 15.24
C ALA A 363 -37.26 -10.25 15.76
N THR A 364 -37.02 -9.88 17.02
CA THR A 364 -35.68 -9.85 17.63
C THR A 364 -35.16 -11.24 17.99
N GLY A 365 -33.84 -11.37 18.10
CA GLY A 365 -33.16 -12.60 18.53
C GLY A 365 -31.81 -12.81 17.86
N LYS A 366 -31.22 -13.98 18.11
CA LYS A 366 -29.87 -14.31 17.63
C LYS A 366 -29.88 -14.96 16.25
N THR A 367 -28.94 -14.57 15.40
CA THR A 367 -28.79 -15.13 14.04
C THR A 367 -27.33 -15.13 13.60
N THR A 368 -27.04 -15.78 12.47
CA THR A 368 -25.76 -15.67 11.75
C THR A 368 -26.06 -15.34 10.30
N ILE A 369 -25.31 -14.40 9.72
CA ILE A 369 -25.37 -14.05 8.29
C ILE A 369 -24.02 -14.41 7.67
N THR A 370 -24.05 -15.13 6.56
CA THR A 370 -22.86 -15.63 5.86
C THR A 370 -22.97 -15.44 4.36
N THR A 371 -21.85 -15.49 3.66
CA THR A 371 -21.81 -15.63 2.20
C THR A 371 -21.39 -17.03 1.77
N THR A 372 -21.63 -17.38 0.50
CA THR A 372 -20.90 -18.46 -0.17
C THR A 372 -19.40 -18.21 -0.15
N THR A 373 -18.60 -19.29 -0.21
CA THR A 373 -17.17 -19.18 -0.48
C THR A 373 -16.96 -19.03 -1.97
N THR A 374 -16.39 -17.91 -2.42
CA THR A 374 -16.20 -17.60 -3.85
C THR A 374 -14.90 -16.82 -4.05
N ASN A 375 -14.17 -17.13 -5.12
CA ASN A 375 -12.86 -16.55 -5.42
C ASN A 375 -11.86 -16.65 -4.23
N GLY A 376 -11.93 -17.72 -3.44
CA GLY A 376 -11.07 -17.91 -2.27
C GLY A 376 -11.42 -17.08 -1.03
N MET A 377 -12.55 -16.35 -1.03
CA MET A 377 -13.02 -15.52 0.08
C MET A 377 -14.37 -15.98 0.62
N THR A 378 -14.67 -15.66 1.88
CA THR A 378 -16.01 -15.77 2.49
C THR A 378 -16.21 -14.71 3.56
N PHE A 379 -17.45 -14.29 3.82
CA PHE A 379 -17.80 -13.28 4.80
C PHE A 379 -18.82 -13.81 5.81
N SER A 380 -18.66 -13.47 7.09
CA SER A 380 -19.56 -13.89 8.16
C SER A 380 -19.72 -12.82 9.24
N SER A 381 -20.94 -12.63 9.73
CA SER A 381 -21.19 -11.80 10.93
C SER A 381 -20.72 -12.47 12.22
N GLY A 382 -20.49 -13.79 12.20
CA GLY A 382 -20.55 -14.58 13.42
C GLY A 382 -21.96 -14.57 14.02
N ILE A 383 -22.10 -15.06 15.26
CA ILE A 383 -23.36 -14.97 15.99
C ILE A 383 -23.59 -13.52 16.40
N ILE A 384 -24.71 -12.94 15.97
CA ILE A 384 -25.13 -11.59 16.33
C ILE A 384 -26.49 -11.62 17.05
N ASP A 385 -26.78 -10.58 17.82
CA ASP A 385 -28.04 -10.40 18.53
C ASP A 385 -28.79 -9.18 17.97
N LEU A 386 -29.91 -9.42 17.28
CA LEU A 386 -30.77 -8.39 16.72
C LEU A 386 -31.75 -7.93 17.80
N SER A 387 -31.32 -6.97 18.63
CA SER A 387 -32.02 -6.59 19.87
C SER A 387 -33.10 -5.51 19.72
N ALA A 388 -33.31 -4.96 18.53
CA ALA A 388 -34.30 -3.93 18.24
C ALA A 388 -35.04 -4.20 16.92
N LEU A 389 -36.28 -3.70 16.79
CA LEU A 389 -37.04 -3.76 15.54
C LEU A 389 -36.58 -2.65 14.57
N GLY A 390 -36.81 -2.86 13.28
CA GLY A 390 -36.48 -1.91 12.22
C GLY A 390 -35.10 -2.11 11.61
N THR A 391 -34.61 -1.11 10.89
CA THR A 391 -33.35 -1.17 10.16
C THR A 391 -32.14 -1.20 11.09
N GLN A 392 -31.23 -2.14 10.86
CA GLN A 392 -29.95 -2.26 11.53
C GLN A 392 -28.84 -2.50 10.51
N GLN A 393 -27.60 -2.14 10.85
CA GLN A 393 -26.41 -2.47 10.06
C GLN A 393 -25.66 -3.64 10.69
N VAL A 394 -25.36 -4.66 9.89
CA VAL A 394 -24.58 -5.83 10.28
C VAL A 394 -23.26 -5.82 9.53
N ILE A 395 -22.15 -6.07 10.22
CA ILE A 395 -20.83 -6.16 9.61
C ILE A 395 -20.50 -7.64 9.38
N LEU A 396 -20.21 -8.01 8.14
CA LEU A 396 -19.69 -9.33 7.78
C LEU A 396 -18.16 -9.25 7.63
N ASN A 397 -17.42 -9.99 8.45
CA ASN A 397 -15.96 -10.02 8.40
C ASN A 397 -15.49 -11.01 7.33
N GLY A 398 -14.59 -10.54 6.45
CA GLY A 398 -14.02 -11.33 5.38
C GLY A 398 -12.86 -12.21 5.84
N THR A 399 -12.77 -13.41 5.28
CA THR A 399 -11.63 -14.33 5.45
C THR A 399 -11.25 -14.96 4.11
N GLY A 400 -10.01 -15.45 4.01
CA GLY A 400 -9.48 -16.11 2.81
C GLY A 400 -8.52 -15.23 2.00
N THR A 401 -8.21 -15.68 0.78
CA THR A 401 -7.25 -15.02 -0.12
C THR A 401 -7.84 -14.98 -1.53
N PRO A 402 -8.02 -13.80 -2.15
CA PRO A 402 -8.58 -13.68 -3.49
C PRO A 402 -7.71 -14.38 -4.55
N LEU A 403 -8.31 -15.15 -5.47
CA LEU A 403 -7.55 -15.92 -6.46
C LEU A 403 -7.44 -15.22 -7.83
N THR A 404 -8.48 -14.49 -8.24
CA THR A 404 -8.59 -13.83 -9.55
C THR A 404 -9.04 -12.38 -9.42
N PRO A 405 -8.56 -11.44 -10.27
CA PRO A 405 -9.02 -10.06 -10.27
C PRO A 405 -10.39 -9.92 -10.95
N GLY A 406 -11.10 -8.83 -10.65
CA GLY A 406 -12.42 -8.52 -11.19
C GLY A 406 -13.54 -8.58 -10.14
N ASN A 407 -14.79 -8.45 -10.59
CA ASN A 407 -15.96 -8.47 -9.72
C ASN A 407 -16.32 -9.91 -9.35
N THR A 408 -16.34 -10.19 -8.05
CA THR A 408 -16.77 -11.47 -7.49
C THR A 408 -18.14 -11.32 -6.85
N ALA A 409 -19.13 -12.08 -7.30
CA ALA A 409 -20.47 -12.12 -6.71
C ALA A 409 -20.55 -13.13 -5.56
N PHE A 410 -21.09 -12.70 -4.42
CA PHE A 410 -21.31 -13.51 -3.22
C PHE A 410 -22.80 -13.62 -2.95
N THR A 411 -23.30 -14.83 -2.71
CA THR A 411 -24.68 -15.04 -2.26
C THR A 411 -24.72 -14.92 -0.75
N VAL A 412 -25.48 -13.95 -0.23
CA VAL A 412 -25.70 -13.69 1.20
C VAL A 412 -26.91 -14.48 1.67
N THR A 413 -26.76 -15.22 2.76
CA THR A 413 -27.82 -15.96 3.45
C THR A 413 -27.73 -15.76 4.95
N GLY A 414 -28.85 -15.93 5.66
CA GLY A 414 -28.88 -15.86 7.11
C GLY A 414 -29.68 -17.00 7.71
N SER A 415 -29.31 -17.43 8.92
CA SER A 415 -30.03 -18.47 9.65
C SER A 415 -29.79 -18.38 11.15
N PRO A 416 -30.83 -18.56 11.99
CA PRO A 416 -32.25 -18.60 11.64
C PRO A 416 -32.81 -17.22 11.29
N GLY A 417 -33.99 -17.16 10.65
CA GLY A 417 -34.83 -15.94 10.63
C GLY A 417 -34.97 -15.17 9.31
N THR A 418 -34.25 -15.54 8.26
CA THR A 418 -34.50 -15.00 6.91
C THR A 418 -34.95 -16.11 5.96
N SER A 419 -35.85 -15.79 5.03
CA SER A 419 -36.30 -16.67 3.94
C SER A 419 -35.74 -16.27 2.57
N SER A 420 -35.01 -15.15 2.49
CA SER A 420 -34.50 -14.59 1.24
C SER A 420 -32.97 -14.58 1.19
N SER A 421 -32.42 -14.93 0.03
CA SER A 421 -31.01 -14.70 -0.33
C SER A 421 -30.90 -13.57 -1.35
N CYS A 422 -29.74 -12.91 -1.38
CA CYS A 422 -29.42 -11.91 -2.39
C CYS A 422 -27.91 -11.91 -2.68
N THR A 423 -27.48 -11.16 -3.69
CA THR A 423 -26.07 -11.11 -4.11
C THR A 423 -25.42 -9.77 -3.84
N VAL A 424 -24.15 -9.80 -3.42
CA VAL A 424 -23.30 -8.62 -3.26
C VAL A 424 -22.01 -8.83 -4.05
N ASN A 425 -21.53 -7.80 -4.75
CA ASN A 425 -20.30 -7.86 -5.52
C ASN A 425 -19.14 -7.24 -4.76
N VAL A 426 -17.99 -7.92 -4.74
CA VAL A 426 -16.72 -7.38 -4.24
C VAL A 426 -15.75 -7.30 -5.42
N THR A 427 -15.19 -6.12 -5.66
CA THR A 427 -14.20 -5.89 -6.72
C THR A 427 -12.79 -6.19 -6.19
N VAL A 428 -12.12 -7.14 -6.83
CA VAL A 428 -10.74 -7.54 -6.51
C VAL A 428 -9.79 -6.89 -7.52
N ALA A 429 -8.83 -6.11 -7.02
CA ALA A 429 -7.75 -5.55 -7.83
C ALA A 429 -6.72 -6.62 -8.22
N GLN A 430 -6.15 -6.46 -9.42
CA GLN A 430 -5.01 -7.28 -9.85
C GLN A 430 -3.78 -6.94 -9.01
N GLN A 431 -3.03 -7.96 -8.60
CA GLN A 431 -1.74 -7.74 -7.95
C GLN A 431 -0.76 -7.14 -8.96
N PRO A 432 -0.14 -5.98 -8.69
CA PRO A 432 0.88 -5.43 -9.57
C PRO A 432 2.09 -6.37 -9.66
N ILE A 433 2.66 -6.49 -10.86
CA ILE A 433 3.93 -7.18 -11.05
C ILE A 433 5.02 -6.52 -10.19
N ALA A 434 5.81 -7.33 -9.48
CA ALA A 434 6.87 -6.87 -8.61
C ALA A 434 8.16 -7.64 -8.89
N TYR A 435 9.22 -6.93 -9.31
CA TYR A 435 10.57 -7.48 -9.45
C TYR A 435 11.63 -6.40 -9.30
N THR A 436 12.82 -6.80 -8.85
CA THR A 436 14.01 -5.92 -8.79
C THR A 436 15.02 -6.33 -9.86
N ILE A 437 15.67 -5.35 -10.50
CA ILE A 437 16.75 -5.60 -11.46
C ILE A 437 18.09 -5.72 -10.73
N ASN A 438 18.86 -6.77 -11.03
CA ASN A 438 20.24 -6.89 -10.55
C ASN A 438 21.20 -6.21 -11.54
N CYS A 439 21.43 -4.91 -11.33
CA CYS A 439 22.23 -4.09 -12.24
C CYS A 439 23.68 -4.55 -12.39
N GLY A 440 24.28 -5.11 -11.34
CA GLY A 440 25.69 -5.53 -11.35
C GLY A 440 25.99 -6.73 -12.24
N SER A 441 24.96 -7.46 -12.66
CA SER A 441 25.09 -8.70 -13.42
C SER A 441 24.55 -8.58 -14.86
N ILE A 442 24.28 -7.35 -15.32
CA ILE A 442 23.82 -7.13 -16.70
C ILE A 442 24.96 -7.42 -17.67
N THR A 443 24.64 -8.17 -18.73
CA THR A 443 25.60 -8.50 -19.79
C THR A 443 25.06 -8.14 -21.16
N THR A 444 25.96 -7.87 -22.11
CA THR A 444 25.63 -7.53 -23.49
C THR A 444 26.37 -8.46 -24.43
N THR A 445 25.67 -8.96 -25.45
CA THR A 445 26.22 -9.87 -26.48
C THR A 445 25.97 -9.29 -27.87
N GLY A 446 26.88 -9.57 -28.80
CA GLY A 446 26.81 -9.11 -30.19
C GLY A 446 27.96 -8.18 -30.57
N SER A 447 28.19 -8.04 -31.87
CA SER A 447 29.16 -7.07 -32.41
C SER A 447 28.46 -5.75 -32.66
N TYR A 448 28.98 -4.67 -32.06
CA TYR A 448 28.45 -3.32 -32.20
C TYR A 448 29.50 -2.46 -32.91
N LEU A 449 29.25 -2.06 -34.16
CA LEU A 449 30.18 -1.24 -34.95
C LEU A 449 29.43 -0.04 -35.56
N PRO A 450 30.09 1.12 -35.73
CA PRO A 450 29.50 2.31 -36.36
C PRO A 450 28.96 2.01 -37.76
N GLY A 451 27.77 2.53 -38.06
CA GLY A 451 27.13 2.40 -39.37
C GLY A 451 26.46 1.05 -39.64
N LEU A 452 26.63 0.04 -38.77
CA LEU A 452 25.95 -1.24 -38.88
C LEU A 452 24.63 -1.28 -38.13
N ALA A 453 23.59 -1.77 -38.80
CA ALA A 453 22.29 -2.03 -38.19
C ALA A 453 22.35 -3.22 -37.22
N MET A 454 21.66 -3.09 -36.10
CA MET A 454 21.55 -4.16 -35.10
C MET A 454 20.77 -5.34 -35.66
N THR A 455 21.18 -6.54 -35.26
CA THR A 455 20.53 -7.81 -35.63
C THR A 455 19.98 -8.51 -34.40
N SER A 456 19.30 -9.64 -34.59
CA SER A 456 18.84 -10.49 -33.48
C SER A 456 19.98 -11.05 -32.62
N ALA A 457 21.23 -11.00 -33.08
CA ALA A 457 22.41 -11.39 -32.30
C ALA A 457 22.84 -10.32 -31.28
N ASN A 458 22.40 -9.07 -31.44
CA ASN A 458 22.70 -7.97 -30.53
C ASN A 458 21.68 -7.96 -29.37
N THR A 459 22.11 -8.42 -28.19
CA THR A 459 21.23 -8.62 -27.03
C THR A 459 21.80 -8.04 -25.74
N MET A 460 20.89 -7.74 -24.80
CA MET A 460 21.20 -7.35 -23.42
C MET A 460 20.44 -8.28 -22.47
N VAL A 461 21.16 -9.00 -21.62
CA VAL A 461 20.57 -9.92 -20.63
C VAL A 461 20.49 -9.20 -19.29
N VAL A 462 19.26 -9.06 -18.78
CA VAL A 462 18.93 -8.36 -17.54
C VAL A 462 18.46 -9.38 -16.50
N PRO A 463 19.27 -9.70 -15.48
CA PRO A 463 18.85 -10.54 -14.37
C PRO A 463 17.88 -9.80 -13.45
N VAL A 464 16.82 -10.47 -13.03
CA VAL A 464 15.77 -9.93 -12.17
C VAL A 464 15.43 -10.91 -11.05
N ASN A 465 14.94 -10.40 -9.92
CA ASN A 465 14.35 -11.21 -8.86
C ASN A 465 12.85 -10.87 -8.74
N VAL A 466 12.00 -11.83 -9.10
CA VAL A 466 10.55 -11.66 -9.18
C VAL A 466 9.90 -11.95 -7.83
N THR A 467 9.26 -10.95 -7.24
CA THR A 467 8.52 -11.07 -5.97
C THR A 467 7.01 -11.17 -6.18
N ALA A 468 6.48 -10.73 -7.32
CA ALA A 468 5.11 -10.98 -7.75
C ALA A 468 5.05 -11.19 -9.27
N VAL A 469 4.41 -12.29 -9.68
CA VAL A 469 4.23 -12.70 -11.08
C VAL A 469 3.35 -11.72 -11.86
N GLY A 470 3.47 -11.72 -13.19
CA GLY A 470 2.68 -10.84 -14.07
C GLY A 470 3.39 -10.49 -15.36
N ASP A 471 2.79 -9.60 -16.15
CA ASP A 471 3.36 -9.13 -17.41
C ASP A 471 4.42 -8.06 -17.19
N TYR A 472 5.61 -8.26 -17.76
CA TYR A 472 6.73 -7.32 -17.68
C TYR A 472 6.95 -6.58 -19.00
N ASN A 473 7.46 -5.35 -18.88
CA ASN A 473 7.96 -4.55 -19.99
C ASN A 473 9.29 -3.92 -19.57
N LEU A 474 10.35 -4.25 -20.29
CA LEU A 474 11.71 -3.74 -20.10
C LEU A 474 12.16 -3.06 -21.38
N SER A 475 12.70 -1.85 -21.26
CA SER A 475 13.23 -1.08 -22.38
C SER A 475 14.37 -0.17 -21.95
N THR A 476 15.13 0.34 -22.92
CA THR A 476 16.11 1.40 -22.69
C THR A 476 15.72 2.68 -23.41
N ASN A 477 16.31 3.81 -23.00
CA ASN A 477 16.39 4.97 -23.88
C ASN A 477 17.19 4.66 -25.16
N THR A 478 17.06 5.50 -26.18
CA THR A 478 17.88 5.44 -27.39
C THR A 478 19.17 6.22 -27.17
N VAL A 479 20.32 5.56 -27.29
CA VAL A 479 21.66 6.16 -27.16
C VAL A 479 22.51 5.71 -28.33
N ASN A 480 23.25 6.65 -28.94
CA ASN A 480 24.07 6.38 -30.14
C ASN A 480 23.31 5.66 -31.27
N GLY A 481 22.01 5.93 -31.42
CA GLY A 481 21.16 5.30 -32.43
C GLY A 481 20.70 3.87 -32.12
N ILE A 482 20.99 3.33 -30.94
CA ILE A 482 20.58 1.98 -30.50
C ILE A 482 19.59 2.07 -29.33
N SER A 483 18.66 1.13 -29.24
CA SER A 483 17.81 0.90 -28.06
C SER A 483 17.52 -0.59 -27.87
N PHE A 484 17.21 -1.02 -26.65
CA PHE A 484 16.87 -2.41 -26.31
C PHE A 484 15.44 -2.48 -25.77
N SER A 485 14.71 -3.57 -26.08
CA SER A 485 13.40 -3.82 -25.47
C SER A 485 13.01 -5.30 -25.43
N LYS A 486 12.10 -5.64 -24.49
CA LYS A 486 11.39 -6.92 -24.40
C LYS A 486 10.13 -6.81 -23.55
N THR A 487 9.07 -7.48 -23.98
CA THR A 487 7.86 -7.75 -23.19
C THR A 487 7.65 -9.27 -23.00
N GLY A 488 6.96 -9.66 -21.93
CA GLY A 488 6.63 -11.05 -21.61
C GLY A 488 5.88 -11.20 -20.28
N THR A 489 5.79 -12.42 -19.75
CA THR A 489 5.09 -12.72 -18.48
C THR A 489 5.98 -13.57 -17.58
N PHE A 490 6.15 -13.18 -16.31
CA PHE A 490 6.72 -14.06 -15.29
C PHE A 490 5.62 -14.98 -14.75
N THR A 491 5.87 -16.29 -14.72
CA THR A 491 4.91 -17.30 -14.24
C THR A 491 5.30 -17.91 -12.88
N SER A 492 6.48 -17.58 -12.38
CA SER A 492 6.99 -17.98 -11.06
C SER A 492 7.75 -16.84 -10.38
N THR A 493 7.92 -16.92 -9.06
CA THR A 493 8.77 -16.02 -8.27
C THR A 493 10.23 -16.50 -8.27
N GLY A 494 11.15 -15.64 -7.83
CA GLY A 494 12.59 -15.93 -7.72
C GLY A 494 13.45 -15.34 -8.84
N GLU A 495 14.70 -15.78 -8.91
CA GLU A 495 15.68 -15.28 -9.87
C GLU A 495 15.34 -15.74 -11.30
N GLN A 496 15.31 -14.77 -12.22
CA GLN A 496 15.07 -14.98 -13.65
C GLN A 496 15.95 -14.05 -14.49
N SER A 497 15.98 -14.26 -15.79
CA SER A 497 16.73 -13.40 -16.73
C SER A 497 15.87 -13.02 -17.93
N VAL A 498 15.92 -11.74 -18.30
CA VAL A 498 15.23 -11.20 -19.47
C VAL A 498 16.24 -10.83 -20.54
N THR A 499 16.13 -11.42 -21.72
CA THR A 499 16.95 -11.08 -22.89
C THR A 499 16.22 -10.04 -23.74
N MET A 500 16.73 -8.80 -23.72
CA MET A 500 16.28 -7.71 -24.59
C MET A 500 17.04 -7.71 -25.92
N PHE A 501 16.35 -7.33 -26.99
CA PHE A 501 16.93 -7.26 -28.33
C PHE A 501 17.23 -5.81 -28.71
N ALA A 502 18.41 -5.58 -29.29
CA ALA A 502 18.80 -4.27 -29.79
C ALA A 502 18.10 -3.96 -31.12
N ALA A 503 17.80 -2.69 -31.34
CA ALA A 503 17.35 -2.15 -32.61
C ALA A 503 18.10 -0.85 -32.93
N GLY A 504 18.16 -0.48 -34.21
CA GLY A 504 18.79 0.75 -34.70
C GLY A 504 20.18 0.54 -35.29
N THR A 505 20.93 1.64 -35.47
CA THR A 505 22.26 1.65 -36.10
C THR A 505 23.19 2.51 -35.27
N ALA A 506 24.36 1.98 -34.90
CA ALA A 506 25.32 2.74 -34.11
C ALA A 506 25.84 3.95 -34.90
N GLY A 507 25.90 5.12 -34.28
CA GLY A 507 26.46 6.33 -34.88
C GLY A 507 27.98 6.31 -34.89
N VAL A 508 28.60 6.44 -33.71
CA VAL A 508 30.06 6.52 -33.53
C VAL A 508 30.58 5.46 -32.56
N GLY A 509 31.90 5.23 -32.57
CA GLY A 509 32.55 4.33 -31.63
C GLY A 509 32.59 4.87 -30.20
N GLY A 510 32.69 3.99 -29.21
CA GLY A 510 32.80 4.35 -27.80
C GLY A 510 31.94 3.48 -26.88
N THR A 511 32.01 3.73 -25.58
CA THR A 511 31.17 3.08 -24.58
C THR A 511 30.01 4.01 -24.19
N PHE A 512 28.78 3.52 -24.34
CA PHE A 512 27.56 4.28 -24.11
C PHE A 512 26.73 3.64 -23.00
N SER A 513 26.19 4.47 -22.11
CA SER A 513 25.36 4.03 -20.99
C SER A 513 23.87 4.14 -21.35
N TYR A 514 23.12 3.08 -21.08
CA TYR A 514 21.69 2.94 -21.39
C TYR A 514 20.90 2.84 -20.10
N ASN A 515 19.92 3.73 -19.93
CA ASN A 515 19.02 3.72 -18.78
C ASN A 515 17.92 2.68 -19.02
N ILE A 516 17.81 1.70 -18.11
CA ILE A 516 16.78 0.67 -18.17
C ILE A 516 15.53 1.16 -17.46
N THR A 517 14.40 1.10 -18.17
CA THR A 517 13.06 1.40 -17.65
C THR A 517 12.27 0.11 -17.55
N SER A 518 11.54 -0.06 -16.44
CA SER A 518 10.71 -1.22 -16.17
C SER A 518 9.33 -0.82 -15.65
N ASN A 519 8.35 -1.69 -15.82
CA ASN A 519 6.99 -1.50 -15.29
C ASN A 519 6.83 -1.98 -13.83
N SER A 520 7.93 -2.04 -13.07
CA SER A 520 7.93 -2.47 -11.68
C SER A 520 8.76 -1.52 -10.80
N ILE A 521 8.68 -1.69 -9.48
CA ILE A 521 9.41 -0.87 -8.52
C ILE A 521 10.85 -1.38 -8.46
N SER A 522 11.68 -0.94 -9.42
CA SER A 522 13.11 -1.25 -9.48
C SER A 522 13.93 0.03 -9.34
N PRO A 523 15.10 0.00 -8.66
CA PRO A 523 16.02 1.12 -8.65
C PRO A 523 16.45 1.50 -10.08
N ALA A 524 16.81 2.77 -10.26
CA ALA A 524 17.38 3.26 -11.51
C ALA A 524 18.60 2.41 -11.89
N CYS A 525 18.57 1.85 -13.09
CA CYS A 525 19.55 0.87 -13.54
C CYS A 525 20.15 1.30 -14.86
N THR A 526 21.47 1.14 -15.01
CA THR A 526 22.19 1.47 -16.24
C THR A 526 23.02 0.28 -16.70
N ALA A 527 23.17 0.16 -18.02
CA ALA A 527 24.04 -0.83 -18.64
C ALA A 527 24.90 -0.17 -19.71
N ASN A 528 26.15 -0.60 -19.84
CA ASN A 528 27.08 -0.05 -20.82
C ASN A 528 27.15 -0.97 -22.05
N VAL A 529 27.06 -0.40 -23.24
CA VAL A 529 27.36 -1.09 -24.51
C VAL A 529 28.57 -0.42 -25.14
N THR A 530 29.59 -1.20 -25.46
CA THR A 530 30.77 -0.72 -26.18
C THR A 530 30.59 -0.96 -27.67
N VAL A 531 30.49 0.14 -28.42
CA VAL A 531 30.54 0.17 -29.87
C VAL A 531 32.01 0.21 -30.28
N GLY A 532 32.51 -0.89 -30.82
CA GLY A 532 33.91 -1.05 -31.22
C GLY A 532 34.26 -0.20 -32.44
N ILE A 533 35.53 0.16 -32.55
CA ILE A 533 36.16 0.71 -33.76
C ILE A 533 37.36 -0.17 -34.08
N ARG A 534 37.49 -0.65 -35.32
CA ARG A 534 38.56 -1.58 -35.71
C ARG A 534 39.71 -0.81 -36.38
N LYS A 535 40.95 -1.13 -36.03
CA LYS A 535 42.14 -0.71 -36.79
C LYS A 535 42.25 -1.52 -38.09
N MET A 536 42.53 -0.87 -39.21
CA MET A 536 42.67 -1.56 -40.50
C MET A 536 44.14 -1.76 -40.86
N ASN A 537 44.48 -2.96 -41.31
CA ASN A 537 45.77 -3.38 -41.81
C ASN A 537 45.73 -3.36 -43.34
N VAL A 538 46.39 -2.35 -43.92
CA VAL A 538 46.50 -2.16 -45.37
C VAL A 538 47.85 -2.69 -45.83
N LEU A 539 47.85 -3.58 -46.82
CA LEU A 539 49.05 -4.06 -47.48
C LEU A 539 49.21 -3.37 -48.83
N HIS A 540 50.31 -2.64 -49.01
CA HIS A 540 50.83 -2.32 -50.34
C HIS A 540 51.63 -3.52 -50.85
N PHE A 541 51.12 -4.17 -51.91
CA PHE A 541 51.75 -5.32 -52.53
C PHE A 541 52.22 -5.00 -53.95
N GLY A 542 53.52 -5.04 -54.20
CA GLY A 542 54.09 -4.77 -55.52
C GLY A 542 55.42 -4.03 -55.43
N ASP A 543 55.80 -3.36 -56.51
CA ASP A 543 57.03 -2.58 -56.60
C ASP A 543 57.01 -1.38 -55.65
N LEU A 544 58.08 -1.32 -54.85
CA LEU A 544 58.30 -0.35 -53.78
C LEU A 544 59.28 0.76 -54.20
N THR A 545 59.75 0.76 -55.45
CA THR A 545 60.77 1.71 -55.95
C THR A 545 60.18 2.95 -56.63
N VAL A 546 58.90 2.93 -57.00
CA VAL A 546 58.27 3.96 -57.86
C VAL A 546 57.08 4.69 -57.20
N HIS A 547 56.94 4.65 -55.88
CA HIS A 547 55.95 5.45 -55.12
C HIS A 547 54.48 5.33 -55.57
N TYR A 548 54.06 4.17 -56.10
CA TYR A 548 52.70 3.93 -56.63
C TYR A 548 51.60 3.72 -55.58
N GLY A 549 51.97 3.57 -54.31
CA GLY A 549 51.06 3.23 -53.21
C GLY A 549 51.51 3.81 -51.87
N PRO A 550 50.84 3.44 -50.77
CA PRO A 550 51.26 3.83 -49.44
C PRO A 550 52.53 3.07 -49.04
N GLU A 551 53.62 3.79 -48.82
CA GLU A 551 54.96 3.21 -48.66
C GLU A 551 55.35 2.88 -47.21
N ALA A 552 56.55 2.33 -47.06
CA ALA A 552 57.16 1.98 -45.79
C ALA A 552 57.27 3.20 -44.83
N PRO A 553 57.39 2.96 -43.50
CA PRO A 553 57.47 4.02 -42.51
C PRO A 553 58.53 5.09 -42.79
N GLY A 554 58.16 6.37 -42.65
CA GLY A 554 59.06 7.52 -42.85
C GLY A 554 59.07 8.13 -44.26
N SER A 555 58.31 7.55 -45.20
CA SER A 555 58.09 8.14 -46.53
C SER A 555 57.04 9.27 -46.49
N ASN A 556 57.21 10.29 -47.34
CA ASN A 556 56.31 11.45 -47.44
C ASN A 556 55.29 11.32 -48.59
N THR A 557 54.89 10.10 -48.97
CA THR A 557 53.94 9.92 -50.07
C THR A 557 52.52 10.36 -49.67
N PRO A 558 51.76 11.06 -50.55
CA PRO A 558 50.41 11.52 -50.21
C PRO A 558 49.44 10.41 -49.81
N SER A 559 49.50 9.25 -50.47
CA SER A 559 48.70 8.07 -50.15
C SER A 559 48.92 7.58 -48.70
N ARG A 560 50.17 7.57 -48.23
CA ARG A 560 50.52 7.22 -46.85
C ARG A 560 50.04 8.28 -45.87
N ALA A 561 50.34 9.55 -46.13
CA ALA A 561 49.93 10.67 -45.28
C ALA A 561 48.40 10.73 -45.10
N MET A 562 47.64 10.38 -46.14
CA MET A 562 46.18 10.28 -46.06
C MET A 562 45.71 9.18 -45.12
N LEU A 563 46.28 7.98 -45.23
CA LEU A 563 45.90 6.82 -44.43
C LEU A 563 46.28 6.97 -42.95
N GLU A 564 47.41 7.61 -42.67
CA GLU A 564 47.87 7.84 -41.29
C GLU A 564 47.20 9.01 -40.59
N SER A 565 46.63 9.94 -41.36
CA SER A 565 45.96 11.11 -40.79
C SER A 565 44.80 10.70 -39.90
N ARG A 566 44.93 11.00 -38.60
CA ARG A 566 43.86 10.78 -37.60
C ARG A 566 42.62 11.67 -37.85
N ASN A 567 42.75 12.70 -38.69
CA ASN A 567 41.63 13.53 -39.13
C ASN A 567 40.85 12.87 -40.28
N ASN A 568 41.50 12.02 -41.07
CA ASN A 568 40.84 11.25 -42.13
C ASN A 568 40.29 9.93 -41.57
N PHE A 569 41.15 9.18 -40.88
CA PHE A 569 40.92 7.80 -40.44
C PHE A 569 41.35 7.66 -38.97
N GLY A 570 40.46 8.02 -38.03
CA GLY A 570 40.83 8.09 -36.63
C GLY A 570 39.66 7.98 -35.65
N PRO A 571 39.97 7.79 -34.35
CA PRO A 571 38.97 7.48 -33.32
C PRO A 571 38.22 8.74 -32.84
N ASN A 572 38.66 9.92 -33.28
CA ASN A 572 38.14 11.19 -32.84
C ASN A 572 36.78 11.47 -33.49
N SER A 573 35.86 12.11 -32.77
CA SER A 573 34.52 12.46 -33.27
C SER A 573 34.52 13.39 -34.50
N GLY A 574 35.62 14.08 -34.78
CA GLY A 574 35.81 14.92 -35.96
C GLY A 574 36.52 14.24 -37.14
N ALA A 575 36.83 12.95 -37.06
CA ALA A 575 37.45 12.23 -38.19
C ALA A 575 36.44 12.01 -39.33
N THR A 576 36.88 12.13 -40.58
CA THR A 576 36.03 11.91 -41.76
C THR A 576 35.47 10.48 -41.82
N VAL A 577 36.28 9.50 -41.43
CA VAL A 577 35.89 8.09 -41.27
C VAL A 577 36.32 7.64 -39.88
N ALA A 578 35.33 7.33 -39.03
CA ALA A 578 35.56 6.90 -37.66
C ALA A 578 36.13 5.47 -37.61
N MET A 579 37.34 5.32 -37.07
CA MET A 579 38.02 4.03 -36.92
C MET A 579 39.19 4.12 -35.94
N GLU A 580 39.74 3.00 -35.46
CA GLU A 580 40.87 3.07 -34.51
C GLU A 580 42.14 3.63 -35.15
N GLY A 581 42.30 3.49 -36.47
CA GLY A 581 43.44 3.95 -37.27
C GLY A 581 43.79 2.97 -38.39
N VAL A 582 44.88 3.25 -39.11
CA VAL A 582 45.39 2.39 -40.19
C VAL A 582 46.82 1.96 -39.87
N ASN A 583 47.11 0.67 -39.99
CA ASN A 583 48.46 0.13 -40.10
C ASN A 583 48.76 -0.09 -41.59
N ILE A 584 49.96 0.30 -42.02
CA ILE A 584 50.40 0.13 -43.41
C ILE A 584 51.55 -0.86 -43.42
N PHE A 585 51.42 -1.89 -44.23
CA PHE A 585 52.40 -2.93 -44.48
C PHE A 585 52.82 -2.87 -45.94
N THR A 586 54.07 -3.24 -46.23
CA THR A 586 54.60 -3.32 -47.59
C THR A 586 55.17 -4.70 -47.86
N LEU A 587 54.80 -5.30 -48.98
CA LEU A 587 55.39 -6.53 -49.50
C LEU A 587 55.86 -6.29 -50.93
N GLY A 588 57.16 -6.49 -51.16
CA GLY A 588 57.76 -6.36 -52.49
C GLY A 588 57.18 -7.37 -53.50
N PRO A 589 57.52 -7.22 -54.79
CA PRO A 589 56.96 -8.09 -55.83
C PRO A 589 57.43 -9.54 -55.65
N THR A 590 56.49 -10.47 -55.52
CA THR A 590 56.75 -11.92 -55.45
C THR A 590 55.62 -12.70 -56.11
N THR A 591 55.95 -13.86 -56.68
CA THR A 591 54.99 -14.84 -57.24
C THR A 591 54.74 -16.02 -56.31
N ASP A 592 55.44 -16.11 -55.18
CA ASP A 592 55.35 -17.25 -54.26
C ASP A 592 54.04 -17.19 -53.44
N PRO A 593 53.08 -18.12 -53.67
CA PRO A 593 51.80 -18.11 -52.94
C PRO A 593 51.97 -18.32 -51.44
N SER A 594 52.98 -19.07 -50.99
CA SER A 594 53.22 -19.31 -49.57
C SER A 594 53.70 -18.05 -48.87
N VAL A 595 54.56 -17.25 -49.51
CA VAL A 595 55.00 -15.96 -48.95
C VAL A 595 53.82 -15.00 -48.80
N ILE A 596 53.00 -14.86 -49.84
CA ILE A 596 51.84 -13.95 -49.84
C ILE A 596 50.82 -14.38 -48.77
N LYS A 597 50.46 -15.67 -48.75
CA LYS A 597 49.53 -16.24 -47.76
C LYS A 597 50.02 -16.05 -46.33
N ASN A 598 51.28 -16.41 -46.04
CA ASN A 598 51.86 -16.27 -44.71
C ASN A 598 51.89 -14.81 -44.26
N PHE A 599 52.21 -13.88 -45.16
CA PHE A 599 52.23 -12.45 -44.83
C PHE A 599 50.83 -11.91 -44.51
N ILE A 600 49.83 -12.25 -45.32
CA ILE A 600 48.44 -11.84 -45.11
C ILE A 600 47.94 -12.36 -43.75
N ASN A 601 48.16 -13.64 -43.48
CA ASN A 601 47.70 -14.31 -42.27
C ASN A 601 48.41 -13.77 -41.01
N ALA A 602 49.74 -13.62 -41.06
CA ALA A 602 50.54 -13.14 -39.93
C ALA A 602 50.20 -11.69 -39.55
N ASN A 603 49.98 -10.83 -40.53
CA ASN A 603 49.69 -9.40 -40.31
C ASN A 603 48.20 -9.08 -40.26
N LYS A 604 47.32 -10.09 -40.41
CA LYS A 604 45.85 -9.95 -40.44
C LYS A 604 45.41 -8.84 -41.39
N ILE A 605 45.90 -8.90 -42.63
CA ILE A 605 45.61 -7.87 -43.64
C ILE A 605 44.12 -7.83 -43.96
N ASP A 606 43.53 -6.63 -43.99
CA ASP A 606 42.12 -6.38 -44.30
C ASP A 606 41.94 -5.84 -45.73
N VAL A 607 42.89 -5.03 -46.20
CA VAL A 607 42.88 -4.41 -47.53
C VAL A 607 44.23 -4.59 -48.21
N ILE A 608 44.24 -5.02 -49.46
CA ILE A 608 45.43 -5.13 -50.31
C ILE A 608 45.32 -4.10 -51.43
N ILE A 609 46.31 -3.21 -51.51
CA ILE A 609 46.54 -2.32 -52.66
C ILE A 609 47.67 -2.94 -53.46
N GLN A 610 47.31 -3.60 -54.56
CA GLN A 610 48.25 -4.26 -55.44
C GLN A 610 48.66 -3.30 -56.57
N THR A 611 49.95 -2.96 -56.63
CA THR A 611 50.58 -2.16 -57.70
C THR A 611 51.40 -3.07 -58.62
N TRP A 612 52.14 -2.51 -59.59
CA TRP A 612 52.95 -3.29 -60.53
C TRP A 612 53.80 -4.36 -59.81
N SER A 613 53.78 -5.61 -60.29
CA SER A 613 54.55 -6.72 -59.72
C SER A 613 54.90 -7.79 -60.76
N TYR A 614 55.98 -8.55 -60.54
CA TYR A 614 56.40 -9.68 -61.40
C TYR A 614 55.33 -10.76 -61.59
N ALA A 615 54.30 -10.77 -60.72
CA ALA A 615 53.15 -11.67 -60.82
C ALA A 615 52.23 -11.40 -62.02
N TRP A 616 52.52 -10.38 -62.82
CA TRP A 616 51.75 -10.00 -64.00
C TRP A 616 52.63 -9.82 -65.26
N ASP A 617 53.91 -10.18 -65.19
CA ASP A 617 54.79 -10.19 -66.36
C ASP A 617 54.64 -11.51 -67.14
N SER A 618 54.29 -11.42 -68.43
CA SER A 618 54.16 -12.56 -69.34
C SER A 618 55.34 -13.54 -69.33
N GLN A 619 56.55 -13.11 -68.90
CA GLN A 619 57.73 -13.98 -68.75
C GLN A 619 57.61 -15.06 -67.64
N TYR A 620 56.66 -14.95 -66.69
CA TYR A 620 56.58 -15.82 -65.51
C TYR A 620 55.25 -16.60 -65.35
N TYR A 621 54.53 -16.80 -66.47
CA TYR A 621 53.14 -17.27 -66.56
C TYR A 621 52.72 -18.44 -65.64
N THR A 622 53.54 -19.48 -65.45
CA THR A 622 53.18 -20.65 -64.62
C THR A 622 53.20 -20.39 -63.11
N GLN A 623 53.97 -19.42 -62.63
CA GLN A 623 54.08 -19.07 -61.20
C GLN A 623 52.99 -18.09 -60.76
N GLN A 624 52.30 -17.46 -61.71
CA GLN A 624 51.28 -16.43 -61.47
C GLN A 624 49.98 -17.04 -60.93
N ASN A 625 49.55 -18.19 -61.44
CA ASN A 625 48.32 -18.87 -61.01
C ASN A 625 48.26 -19.15 -59.48
N GLY A 626 49.41 -19.38 -58.84
CA GLY A 626 49.50 -19.57 -57.39
C GLY A 626 49.14 -18.31 -56.61
N ALA A 627 49.81 -17.18 -56.90
CA ALA A 627 49.53 -15.89 -56.27
C ALA A 627 48.07 -15.44 -56.49
N LEU A 628 47.53 -15.66 -57.69
CA LEU A 628 46.15 -15.32 -58.02
C LEU A 628 45.13 -16.11 -57.21
N SER A 629 45.40 -17.38 -56.91
CA SER A 629 44.51 -18.19 -56.08
C SER A 629 44.42 -17.67 -54.63
N VAL A 630 45.55 -17.23 -54.06
CA VAL A 630 45.60 -16.60 -52.72
C VAL A 630 44.81 -15.29 -52.69
N LEU A 631 44.98 -14.43 -53.69
CA LEU A 631 44.25 -13.16 -53.78
C LEU A 631 42.74 -13.36 -54.04
N ASN A 632 42.37 -14.38 -54.81
CA ASN A 632 40.97 -14.75 -55.00
C ASN A 632 40.34 -15.31 -53.71
N ASP A 633 41.08 -16.12 -52.94
CA ASP A 633 40.63 -16.62 -51.63
C ASP A 633 40.46 -15.47 -50.61
N PHE A 634 41.37 -14.50 -50.63
CA PHE A 634 41.28 -13.26 -49.86
C PHE A 634 39.98 -12.50 -50.12
N VAL A 635 39.60 -12.31 -51.39
CA VAL A 635 38.37 -11.58 -51.74
C VAL A 635 37.11 -12.42 -51.49
N LYS A 636 37.11 -13.71 -51.86
CA LYS A 636 35.88 -14.52 -51.86
C LYS A 636 35.56 -15.13 -50.50
N ASN A 637 36.58 -15.61 -49.77
CA ASN A 637 36.41 -16.40 -48.56
C ASN A 637 36.79 -15.62 -47.30
N LYS A 638 37.95 -14.93 -47.30
CA LYS A 638 38.28 -13.99 -46.21
C LYS A 638 37.36 -12.75 -46.22
N LYS A 639 36.83 -12.40 -47.40
CA LYS A 639 36.04 -11.17 -47.63
C LYS A 639 36.83 -9.89 -47.36
N GLY A 640 38.14 -9.91 -47.61
CA GLY A 640 38.99 -8.72 -47.61
C GLY A 640 38.81 -7.89 -48.89
N VAL A 641 39.40 -6.70 -48.91
CA VAL A 641 39.31 -5.79 -50.09
C VAL A 641 40.59 -5.79 -50.91
N LEU A 642 40.51 -6.17 -52.18
CA LEU A 642 41.62 -6.11 -53.14
C LEU A 642 41.42 -4.95 -54.12
N ILE A 643 42.40 -4.05 -54.16
CA ILE A 643 42.47 -2.92 -55.07
C ILE A 643 43.63 -3.19 -56.02
N THR A 644 43.34 -3.44 -57.29
CA THR A 644 44.37 -3.72 -58.31
C THR A 644 44.61 -2.49 -59.17
N LEU A 645 45.87 -2.04 -59.20
CA LEU A 645 46.39 -1.06 -60.12
C LEU A 645 47.25 -1.78 -61.17
N HIS A 646 46.92 -1.58 -62.44
CA HIS A 646 47.66 -2.20 -63.53
C HIS A 646 47.70 -1.29 -64.76
N ALA A 647 48.87 -1.17 -65.36
CA ALA A 647 49.15 -0.38 -66.55
C ALA A 647 49.64 -1.29 -67.68
N GLY A 648 49.27 -0.96 -68.92
CA GLY A 648 49.48 -1.86 -70.05
C GLY A 648 50.96 -2.13 -70.34
N VAL A 649 51.37 -3.40 -70.27
CA VAL A 649 52.70 -3.88 -70.64
C VAL A 649 52.70 -4.34 -72.11
N SER A 650 53.13 -3.45 -73.02
CA SER A 650 53.23 -3.65 -74.49
C SER A 650 51.90 -3.76 -75.27
N ASP A 651 51.96 -3.84 -76.62
CA ASP A 651 50.82 -3.62 -77.53
C ASP A 651 49.72 -4.70 -77.50
N ASN A 652 49.84 -5.74 -76.66
CA ASN A 652 48.88 -6.84 -76.57
C ASN A 652 48.07 -6.84 -75.25
N ALA A 653 46.85 -7.37 -75.29
CA ALA A 653 46.01 -7.59 -74.12
C ALA A 653 46.73 -8.46 -73.07
N ASP A 654 46.73 -8.04 -71.80
CA ASP A 654 47.39 -8.78 -70.71
C ASP A 654 46.53 -9.99 -70.31
N SER A 655 47.01 -11.19 -70.63
CA SER A 655 46.32 -12.46 -70.35
C SER A 655 46.18 -12.75 -68.86
N SER A 656 47.12 -12.29 -68.03
CA SER A 656 47.11 -12.48 -66.59
C SER A 656 46.10 -11.54 -65.92
N LEU A 657 46.06 -10.26 -66.32
CA LEU A 657 45.02 -9.30 -65.93
C LEU A 657 43.62 -9.85 -66.25
N ASN A 658 43.43 -10.31 -67.49
CA ASN A 658 42.16 -10.89 -67.90
C ASN A 658 41.78 -12.12 -67.06
N THR A 659 42.75 -12.98 -66.71
CA THR A 659 42.52 -14.18 -65.88
C THR A 659 42.01 -13.83 -64.48
N VAL A 660 42.62 -12.84 -63.81
CA VAL A 660 42.14 -12.41 -62.48
C VAL A 660 40.76 -11.79 -62.55
N MET A 661 40.53 -10.92 -63.52
CA MET A 661 39.26 -10.25 -63.69
C MET A 661 38.15 -11.25 -63.98
N ASN A 662 38.38 -12.20 -64.89
CA ASN A 662 37.44 -13.29 -65.18
C ASN A 662 37.21 -14.19 -63.95
N THR A 663 38.23 -14.47 -63.15
CA THR A 663 38.11 -15.30 -61.93
C THR A 663 37.30 -14.61 -60.83
N ILE A 664 37.59 -13.34 -60.52
CA ILE A 664 36.91 -12.60 -59.44
C ILE A 664 35.44 -12.37 -59.80
N PHE A 665 35.16 -11.94 -61.02
CA PHE A 665 33.80 -11.68 -61.50
C PHE A 665 33.05 -12.94 -61.97
N ASN A 666 33.70 -14.10 -61.96
CA ASN A 666 33.13 -15.36 -62.42
C ASN A 666 32.57 -15.27 -63.85
N THR A 667 33.39 -14.79 -64.77
CA THR A 667 33.07 -14.59 -66.20
C THR A 667 34.23 -15.10 -67.06
N SER A 668 34.04 -15.16 -68.39
CA SER A 668 35.04 -15.70 -69.34
C SER A 668 35.30 -14.79 -70.55
N GLY A 669 34.68 -13.61 -70.58
CA GLY A 669 34.70 -12.71 -71.75
C GLY A 669 35.35 -11.35 -71.53
N LEU A 670 35.92 -11.09 -70.35
CA LEU A 670 36.59 -9.80 -70.10
C LEU A 670 37.95 -9.75 -70.79
N SER A 671 38.16 -8.69 -71.56
CA SER A 671 39.41 -8.37 -72.23
C SER A 671 39.82 -6.92 -72.00
N SER A 672 41.04 -6.76 -71.47
CA SER A 672 41.75 -5.50 -71.44
C SER A 672 42.36 -5.18 -72.81
N THR A 673 42.56 -3.90 -73.08
CA THR A 673 43.26 -3.40 -74.27
C THR A 673 44.31 -2.40 -73.85
N SER A 674 45.42 -2.33 -74.59
CA SER A 674 46.42 -1.28 -74.37
C SER A 674 45.89 0.06 -74.89
N ASP A 675 46.12 1.13 -74.14
CA ASP A 675 45.79 2.49 -74.56
C ASP A 675 47.00 3.41 -74.40
N SER A 676 47.49 3.90 -75.54
CA SER A 676 48.66 4.78 -75.67
C SER A 676 48.29 6.22 -76.07
N SER A 677 47.00 6.60 -75.95
CA SER A 677 46.46 7.88 -76.43
C SER A 677 47.04 9.15 -75.80
N ASN A 678 48.07 9.06 -74.94
CA ASN A 678 48.68 10.16 -74.19
C ASN A 678 47.66 11.03 -73.43
N LEU A 679 46.49 10.47 -73.12
CA LEU A 679 45.48 11.15 -72.34
C LEU A 679 46.00 11.32 -70.91
N ALA A 680 46.04 12.57 -70.46
CA ALA A 680 46.51 12.94 -69.13
C ALA A 680 45.37 13.01 -68.08
N SER A 681 44.11 12.90 -68.51
CA SER A 681 42.93 13.14 -67.67
C SER A 681 41.70 12.34 -68.09
N TRP A 682 40.92 11.88 -67.10
CA TRP A 682 39.62 11.20 -67.25
C TRP A 682 38.59 11.85 -66.35
N GLN A 683 37.31 11.81 -66.76
CA GLN A 683 36.21 12.24 -65.91
C GLN A 683 35.57 11.06 -65.19
N PHE A 684 35.24 11.25 -63.91
CA PHE A 684 34.45 10.31 -63.14
C PHE A 684 33.03 10.21 -63.65
N ALA A 685 32.50 8.99 -63.66
CA ALA A 685 31.10 8.73 -63.98
C ALA A 685 30.17 9.54 -63.07
N SER A 686 29.12 10.11 -63.65
CA SER A 686 28.10 10.84 -62.89
C SER A 686 27.05 9.89 -62.28
N ILE A 687 27.51 8.99 -61.40
CA ILE A 687 26.71 7.93 -60.77
C ILE A 687 26.64 8.09 -59.25
N ALA A 688 25.62 7.49 -58.63
CA ALA A 688 25.55 7.35 -57.17
C ALA A 688 26.29 6.07 -56.75
N ASP A 689 27.52 6.24 -56.27
CA ASP A 689 28.41 5.15 -55.87
C ASP A 689 29.22 5.56 -54.65
N PRO A 690 29.47 4.67 -53.65
CA PRO A 690 30.22 5.02 -52.44
C PRO A 690 31.65 5.53 -52.71
N ILE A 691 32.26 5.19 -53.84
CA ILE A 691 33.58 5.72 -54.22
C ILE A 691 33.45 7.09 -54.91
N ILE A 692 32.38 7.32 -55.68
CA ILE A 692 32.15 8.60 -56.38
C ILE A 692 31.62 9.69 -55.44
N THR A 693 30.64 9.36 -54.59
CA THR A 693 30.00 10.30 -53.64
C THR A 693 30.42 10.02 -52.20
N GLY A 694 31.68 9.64 -51.99
CA GLY A 694 32.20 9.24 -50.69
C GLY A 694 32.48 10.41 -49.75
N PRO A 695 32.94 10.12 -48.52
CA PRO A 695 33.04 11.10 -47.44
C PRO A 695 34.17 12.14 -47.63
N PHE A 696 35.06 11.95 -48.61
CA PHE A 696 36.11 12.89 -48.97
C PHE A 696 35.73 13.82 -50.13
N GLY A 697 34.46 13.79 -50.57
CA GLY A 697 33.87 14.73 -51.53
C GLY A 697 33.15 14.06 -52.69
N ASP A 698 32.23 14.80 -53.33
CA ASP A 698 31.53 14.35 -54.54
C ASP A 698 32.40 14.53 -55.80
N LEU A 699 32.65 13.41 -56.47
CA LEU A 699 33.52 13.32 -57.64
C LEU A 699 32.76 13.31 -58.97
N LYS A 700 31.42 13.36 -58.99
CA LYS A 700 30.64 13.32 -60.24
C LYS A 700 31.11 14.38 -61.24
N GLY A 701 31.53 13.95 -62.42
CA GLY A 701 32.02 14.83 -63.50
C GLY A 701 33.36 15.52 -63.22
N ARG A 702 33.98 15.27 -62.06
CA ARG A 702 35.34 15.76 -61.74
C ARG A 702 36.38 14.92 -62.47
N THR A 703 37.60 15.46 -62.55
CA THR A 703 38.70 14.84 -63.30
C THR A 703 39.71 14.14 -62.40
N ILE A 704 40.24 13.02 -62.88
CA ILE A 704 41.42 12.32 -62.35
C ILE A 704 42.53 12.37 -63.39
N ASN A 705 43.78 12.55 -62.95
CA ASN A 705 44.93 12.65 -63.85
C ASN A 705 45.94 11.53 -63.60
N GLN A 706 46.86 11.33 -64.56
CA GLN A 706 48.05 10.50 -64.40
C GLN A 706 49.30 11.23 -64.93
N THR A 707 50.49 10.67 -64.69
CA THR A 707 51.74 11.23 -65.24
C THR A 707 51.82 11.00 -66.77
N ASN A 708 52.32 11.99 -67.53
CA ASN A 708 52.43 11.91 -68.99
C ASN A 708 53.38 10.79 -69.46
N GLY A 709 53.01 10.09 -70.54
CA GLY A 709 53.84 9.05 -71.18
C GLY A 709 53.55 7.62 -70.73
N THR A 710 52.55 7.40 -69.88
CA THR A 710 52.23 6.08 -69.31
C THR A 710 51.07 5.39 -70.03
N ARG A 711 51.19 4.08 -70.26
CA ARG A 711 50.17 3.25 -70.94
C ARG A 711 49.05 2.86 -69.96
N CYS A 712 47.80 2.92 -70.40
CA CYS A 712 46.65 2.44 -69.60
C CYS A 712 46.20 1.05 -70.07
N ALA A 713 45.50 0.33 -69.19
CA ALA A 713 44.91 -0.98 -69.47
C ALA A 713 43.38 -1.01 -69.27
N PRO A 714 42.60 -0.21 -70.03
CA PRO A 714 41.16 -0.24 -69.90
C PRO A 714 40.53 -1.53 -70.44
N PHE A 715 39.35 -1.87 -69.91
CA PHE A 715 38.50 -2.92 -70.44
C PHE A 715 37.52 -2.39 -71.48
N THR A 716 37.21 -3.22 -72.48
CA THR A 716 36.24 -2.89 -73.55
C THR A 716 34.79 -3.16 -73.16
N SER A 717 34.57 -3.80 -72.01
CA SER A 717 33.24 -4.07 -71.45
C SER A 717 33.28 -4.01 -69.92
N VAL A 718 32.11 -3.83 -69.30
CA VAL A 718 31.94 -3.91 -67.84
C VAL A 718 31.36 -5.28 -67.50
N PRO A 719 31.96 -6.05 -66.57
CA PRO A 719 31.41 -7.33 -66.17
C PRO A 719 30.04 -7.21 -65.50
N PRO A 720 29.21 -8.29 -65.53
CA PRO A 720 28.07 -8.40 -64.65
C PRO A 720 28.52 -8.24 -63.19
N ASN A 721 27.78 -7.49 -62.38
CA ASN A 721 28.15 -7.14 -61.00
C ASN A 721 29.35 -6.18 -60.86
N ALA A 722 29.66 -5.38 -61.88
CA ALA A 722 30.58 -4.25 -61.76
C ALA A 722 29.90 -2.90 -61.98
N VAL A 723 30.47 -1.87 -61.37
CA VAL A 723 30.12 -0.46 -61.58
C VAL A 723 31.33 0.26 -62.17
N SER A 724 31.19 0.81 -63.38
CA SER A 724 32.26 1.61 -64.00
C SER A 724 32.35 2.99 -63.38
N LEU A 725 33.53 3.32 -62.89
CA LEU A 725 33.86 4.57 -62.20
C LEU A 725 34.48 5.59 -63.16
N LEU A 726 35.22 5.12 -64.18
CA LEU A 726 35.90 5.94 -65.18
C LEU A 726 35.62 5.42 -66.61
N PRO A 727 34.43 5.67 -67.17
CA PRO A 727 34.12 5.37 -68.56
C PRO A 727 34.63 6.48 -69.50
N LEU A 728 35.26 6.12 -70.61
CA LEU A 728 35.64 7.06 -71.67
C LEU A 728 35.63 6.35 -73.03
N ASN A 729 34.91 6.91 -74.01
CA ASN A 729 34.86 6.41 -75.40
C ASN A 729 34.61 4.90 -75.55
N GLY A 730 33.69 4.33 -74.75
CA GLY A 730 33.37 2.89 -74.78
C GLY A 730 34.39 1.98 -74.08
N LYS A 731 35.37 2.57 -73.38
CA LYS A 731 36.37 1.88 -72.57
C LYS A 731 36.18 2.21 -71.08
N HIS A 732 36.64 1.30 -70.22
CA HIS A 732 36.48 1.40 -68.76
C HIS A 732 37.83 1.33 -68.06
N TYR A 733 38.27 2.46 -67.51
CA TYR A 733 39.59 2.62 -66.89
C TYR A 733 39.58 2.35 -65.38
N ALA A 734 38.39 2.35 -64.77
CA ALA A 734 38.21 1.90 -63.41
C ALA A 734 36.80 1.36 -63.21
N PHE A 735 36.69 0.33 -62.38
CA PHE A 735 35.42 -0.21 -61.93
C PHE A 735 35.59 -1.00 -60.64
N ARG A 736 34.51 -1.10 -59.86
CA ARG A 736 34.45 -1.96 -58.67
C ARG A 736 33.41 -3.04 -58.81
N HIS A 737 33.57 -4.12 -58.05
CA HIS A 737 32.56 -5.15 -57.89
C HIS A 737 31.42 -4.64 -56.97
N THR A 738 30.17 -5.08 -57.22
CA THR A 738 28.99 -4.64 -56.46
C THR A 738 28.85 -5.34 -55.11
N THR A 739 29.18 -6.64 -55.03
CA THR A 739 29.05 -7.47 -53.81
C THR A 739 30.38 -7.95 -53.18
N LEU A 740 31.48 -7.97 -53.94
CA LEU A 740 32.81 -8.34 -53.45
C LEU A 740 33.66 -7.10 -53.15
N GLY A 741 34.60 -7.23 -52.23
CA GLY A 741 35.62 -6.23 -51.93
C GLY A 741 36.67 -6.19 -53.03
N TYR A 742 36.30 -5.76 -54.24
CA TYR A 742 37.24 -5.67 -55.35
C TYR A 742 37.08 -4.38 -56.14
N ALA A 743 38.19 -3.71 -56.43
CA ALA A 743 38.25 -2.55 -57.32
C ALA A 743 39.46 -2.63 -58.25
N PHE A 744 39.25 -2.31 -59.52
CA PHE A 744 40.26 -2.31 -60.57
C PHE A 744 40.50 -0.89 -61.09
N PHE A 745 41.79 -0.59 -61.31
CA PHE A 745 42.30 0.65 -61.87
C PHE A 745 43.30 0.34 -62.99
N GLY A 746 42.89 0.60 -64.23
CA GLY A 746 43.72 0.49 -65.43
C GLY A 746 44.67 1.68 -65.63
N LEU A 747 45.01 2.38 -64.56
CA LEU A 747 45.88 3.56 -64.52
C LEU A 747 47.11 3.21 -63.65
N ASP A 748 48.29 3.61 -64.08
CA ASP A 748 49.56 3.23 -63.43
C ASP A 748 49.86 4.05 -62.18
N THR A 749 49.59 5.35 -62.25
CA THR A 749 50.10 6.33 -61.26
C THR A 749 49.03 7.16 -60.55
N PRO A 750 47.77 6.69 -60.36
CA PRO A 750 46.71 7.56 -59.85
C PRO A 750 46.93 8.01 -58.40
N PHE A 751 47.85 7.36 -57.65
CA PHE A 751 48.10 7.64 -56.24
C PHE A 751 49.50 8.21 -55.93
N MET A 752 50.28 8.55 -56.97
CA MET A 752 51.62 9.15 -56.82
C MET A 752 51.59 10.62 -56.40
N ASP A 753 52.68 11.11 -55.83
CA ASP A 753 52.82 12.52 -55.44
C ASP A 753 52.64 13.49 -56.61
N THR A 754 53.08 13.16 -57.83
CA THR A 754 52.94 14.06 -58.98
C THR A 754 51.49 14.48 -59.27
N VAL A 755 50.51 13.66 -58.92
CA VAL A 755 49.07 13.89 -59.19
C VAL A 755 48.19 13.95 -57.93
N CYS A 756 48.63 13.39 -56.80
CA CYS A 756 47.96 13.51 -55.51
C CYS A 756 48.45 14.73 -54.73
N GLY A 757 47.51 15.52 -54.20
CA GLY A 757 47.79 16.57 -53.22
C GLY A 757 47.20 16.25 -51.85
N VAL A 758 47.96 16.49 -50.79
CA VAL A 758 47.47 16.48 -49.40
C VAL A 758 47.88 17.76 -48.70
N SER A 759 47.06 18.22 -47.76
CA SER A 759 47.43 19.28 -46.82
C SER A 759 48.44 18.78 -45.78
N GLY A 760 49.00 19.69 -44.97
CA GLY A 760 49.92 19.34 -43.87
C GLY A 760 49.29 18.43 -42.79
N THR A 761 47.96 18.34 -42.73
CA THR A 761 47.23 17.41 -41.85
C THR A 761 46.84 16.10 -42.54
N GLY A 762 47.31 15.87 -43.77
CA GLY A 762 47.00 14.69 -44.58
C GLY A 762 45.61 14.71 -45.25
N THR A 763 44.83 15.80 -45.13
CA THR A 763 43.51 15.90 -45.77
C THR A 763 43.65 16.07 -47.29
N PRO A 764 42.81 15.41 -48.11
CA PRO A 764 42.87 15.53 -49.57
C PRO A 764 42.72 16.96 -50.08
N ILE A 765 43.53 17.35 -51.07
CA ILE A 765 43.40 18.61 -51.81
C ILE A 765 43.46 18.37 -53.31
N VAL A 766 42.87 19.27 -54.09
CA VAL A 766 42.93 19.25 -55.55
C VAL A 766 44.34 19.67 -56.00
N LYS A 767 44.98 18.87 -56.86
CA LYS A 767 46.32 19.15 -57.41
C LYS A 767 46.22 19.21 -58.93
N ASN A 768 46.64 20.33 -59.54
CA ASN A 768 46.58 20.55 -60.99
C ASN A 768 45.19 20.28 -61.61
N GLY A 769 44.11 20.65 -60.91
CA GLY A 769 42.73 20.40 -61.34
C GLY A 769 42.24 18.95 -61.21
N ALA A 770 43.07 18.04 -60.68
CA ALA A 770 42.76 16.64 -60.50
C ALA A 770 42.34 16.31 -59.06
N TYR A 771 41.39 15.38 -58.93
CA TYR A 771 40.78 14.96 -57.66
C TYR A 771 41.31 13.60 -57.17
N ASN A 772 42.51 13.20 -57.61
CA ASN A 772 43.15 11.91 -57.28
C ASN A 772 43.14 11.59 -55.78
N SER A 773 43.49 12.55 -54.92
CA SER A 773 43.50 12.34 -53.47
C SER A 773 42.11 12.14 -52.89
N ALA A 774 41.12 12.92 -53.31
CA ALA A 774 39.74 12.75 -52.85
C ALA A 774 39.18 11.39 -53.29
N PHE A 775 39.53 10.96 -54.50
CA PHE A 775 39.23 9.63 -55.02
C PHE A 775 39.86 8.52 -54.19
N PHE A 776 41.16 8.62 -53.89
CA PHE A 776 41.84 7.66 -53.02
C PHE A 776 41.18 7.60 -51.62
N GLY A 777 40.84 8.75 -51.03
CA GLY A 777 40.13 8.82 -49.76
C GLY A 777 38.78 8.09 -49.79
N ASN A 778 37.97 8.35 -50.81
CA ASN A 778 36.66 7.68 -50.98
C ASN A 778 36.81 6.17 -51.22
N LEU A 779 37.80 5.76 -52.03
CA LEU A 779 38.11 4.37 -52.29
C LEU A 779 38.48 3.63 -51.00
N MET A 780 39.34 4.23 -50.18
CA MET A 780 39.75 3.64 -48.91
C MET A 780 38.62 3.64 -47.87
N ALA A 781 37.78 4.69 -47.84
CA ALA A 781 36.58 4.72 -47.01
C ALA A 781 35.61 3.58 -47.36
N TRP A 782 35.37 3.36 -48.66
CA TRP A 782 34.58 2.22 -49.14
C TRP A 782 35.23 0.89 -48.75
N ALA A 783 36.54 0.75 -48.94
CA ALA A 783 37.26 -0.48 -48.61
C ALA A 783 37.17 -0.83 -47.13
N PHE A 784 37.42 0.14 -46.24
CA PHE A 784 37.35 -0.07 -44.80
C PHE A 784 35.94 -0.38 -44.34
N LYS A 785 34.93 0.31 -44.89
CA LYS A 785 33.54 -0.01 -44.61
C LYS A 785 33.23 -1.46 -45.02
N TYR A 786 33.56 -1.85 -46.25
CA TYR A 786 33.34 -3.22 -46.71
C TYR A 786 34.00 -4.26 -45.80
N ALA A 787 35.26 -4.06 -45.44
CA ALA A 787 36.01 -4.98 -44.58
C ALA A 787 35.43 -5.06 -43.15
N MET A 788 34.95 -3.95 -42.58
CA MET A 788 34.25 -3.96 -41.29
C MET A 788 32.93 -4.74 -41.35
N GLU A 789 32.21 -4.67 -42.47
CA GLU A 789 30.88 -5.27 -42.63
C GLU A 789 30.92 -6.75 -43.01
N ASN A 790 31.93 -7.18 -43.78
CA ASN A 790 31.91 -8.47 -44.46
C ASN A 790 33.07 -9.41 -44.10
N GLU A 791 34.18 -8.88 -43.58
CA GLU A 791 35.40 -9.69 -43.40
C GLU A 791 35.27 -10.74 -42.30
N ASN A 792 35.71 -11.96 -42.59
CA ASN A 792 36.00 -12.94 -41.56
C ASN A 792 37.43 -12.74 -41.04
N VAL A 793 37.57 -11.92 -40.00
CA VAL A 793 38.87 -11.56 -39.38
C VAL A 793 39.68 -12.76 -38.86
N ASN A 794 39.02 -13.88 -38.57
CA ASN A 794 39.66 -15.10 -38.07
C ASN A 794 39.96 -16.12 -39.19
N TYR A 795 39.48 -15.88 -40.41
CA TYR A 795 39.76 -16.73 -41.55
C TYR A 795 41.25 -16.64 -41.93
N GLN A 796 41.87 -17.81 -42.06
CA GLN A 796 43.23 -18.00 -42.54
C GLN A 796 43.14 -18.46 -44.00
N ILE A 797 43.70 -17.68 -44.92
CA ILE A 797 43.82 -18.03 -46.34
C ILE A 797 44.73 -19.22 -46.50
#